data_AF-A0A9P6HVD3-F1
#
_entry.id   AF-A0A9P6HVD3-F1
#
_cell.length_a   1.000
_cell.length_b   1.000
_cell.length_c   1.000
_cell.angle_alpha   90.00
_cell.angle_beta   90.00
_cell.angle_gamma   90.00
#
_symmetry.space_group_name_H-M   'P 1'
#
loop_
_entity.id
_entity.type
_entity.pdbx_description
1 polymer ?
#
loop_
_entity_poly.entity_id
_entity_poly.type
_entity_poly.pdbx_seq_one_letter_code
_entity_poly.pdbx_strand_id
1 'polypeptide(L)'
;MKTLKFPQSPPSLYELAEKLRDPLLANYKYSSVCVVPCPDLRQPPFQLATQGLSGDERAGDVGGQPNLFPIPQLDTVWSLIDIAKAMDMDAVKGSLIGAGAGPFRDVGVNCELSPNISWEDGFDSDINNGTRYAGIDRASGEVTVKESPCLDCALMINLFGSRGDPGPVLKVTARGRRGQEKSFTECIRKALYAAYGDSQTISLGGVFLIKTGRTYYHIMPDFPDQGRPFEDFKQLNDWLTYHEFDGPLVCMTVMHSADPGRAMDLRMEHSHGFDPRGRAAGGHYHGDVGGSEDIEYEAYLNTAKATNTNIYNLPIDSLYEVTRLPSLRNGDTPVDRREPFATDFIARGSISNAAAQQLFHRFKPRLDYFCYGIMCPHEDLDALRSSSALLTAAICAVSALHDPEGSGMFKVCHAEFLRLASAGMFSISYSPDDIRGLIVGAYWLANVSYTLIGHAVRVAARLNYHIAYFSVVNNTSIGKERADDIEKARLWYVLYVLDHHSSILYGRPALISATEEPHQQWETFIHANGDNEKDKRITSQVALHHITSKVKEIFGSYSTQGVPEHFLQQLRGYFSELDRWYMAWGNRMQRNPFIGWFPRDGAILHYHFARLHLCSYVFRGMSENSVSAASSNVREYASLAVSSATSVLELVVERDDMRTALAGMPIYFHGMITFAAVFLIKAAKTSFHGLATVDVSKSLSLVQTCMRELRAQSAAPQHLVYHLCNGLEQMMAHSMPTSAEGSAMATPRMTEGTTAGPTTSPEFDVSSSMASIDSMFMANPFDLIQYPADGQAESGMGNGFDWESQFGL
;
A
#
# COMPACT_ATOMS: atom_id res chain seq x y z
N MET A 1 -24.33 8.70 -1.70
CA MET A 1 -24.10 7.95 -0.44
C MET A 1 -22.60 7.84 -0.18
N LYS A 2 -22.15 7.56 1.05
CA LYS A 2 -20.72 7.41 1.42
C LYS A 2 -20.46 5.91 1.67
N THR A 3 -19.73 5.18 0.81
CA THR A 3 -19.71 3.68 0.81
C THR A 3 -18.37 2.94 0.51
N LEU A 4 -17.81 2.23 1.50
CA LEU A 4 -16.63 1.32 1.45
C LEU A 4 -17.05 0.00 0.79
N LYS A 5 -16.07 -0.84 0.43
CA LYS A 5 -16.31 -2.19 -0.11
C LYS A 5 -15.30 -3.18 0.46
N PHE A 6 -15.82 -4.24 1.07
CA PHE A 6 -15.11 -5.35 1.69
C PHE A 6 -15.46 -6.61 0.89
N PRO A 7 -14.59 -7.07 -0.04
CA PRO A 7 -14.85 -8.29 -0.80
C PRO A 7 -14.84 -9.50 0.14
N GLN A 8 -15.83 -10.38 -0.01
CA GLN A 8 -15.91 -11.63 0.76
C GLN A 8 -15.63 -12.81 -0.16
N SER A 9 -14.81 -13.74 0.30
CA SER A 9 -14.68 -15.09 -0.27
C SER A 9 -15.40 -16.07 0.65
N PRO A 10 -16.74 -16.17 0.58
CA PRO A 10 -17.49 -17.08 1.42
C PRO A 10 -17.18 -18.55 1.07
N PRO A 11 -17.22 -19.47 2.04
CA PRO A 11 -17.16 -20.90 1.78
C PRO A 11 -18.31 -21.35 0.89
N SER A 12 -18.16 -22.50 0.22
CA SER A 12 -19.20 -23.00 -0.69
C SER A 12 -20.51 -23.29 0.05
N LEU A 13 -21.66 -23.12 -0.59
CA LEU A 13 -22.96 -23.42 0.03
C LEU A 13 -23.06 -24.88 0.52
N TYR A 14 -22.33 -25.81 -0.10
CA TYR A 14 -22.27 -27.22 0.34
C TYR A 14 -21.49 -27.39 1.63
N GLU A 15 -20.41 -26.63 1.81
CA GLU A 15 -19.58 -26.62 3.02
C GLU A 15 -20.31 -25.91 4.17
N LEU A 16 -20.96 -24.77 3.90
CA LEU A 16 -21.85 -24.12 4.87
C LEU A 16 -23.01 -25.05 5.27
N ALA A 17 -23.59 -25.79 4.32
CA ALA A 17 -24.61 -26.80 4.60
C ALA A 17 -24.08 -27.98 5.43
N GLU A 18 -22.78 -28.28 5.40
CA GLU A 18 -22.15 -29.23 6.30
C GLU A 18 -22.02 -28.64 7.71
N LYS A 19 -21.34 -27.48 7.85
CA LYS A 19 -21.03 -26.90 9.17
C LYS A 19 -22.26 -26.49 9.98
N LEU A 20 -23.37 -26.15 9.31
CA LEU A 20 -24.63 -25.76 9.97
C LEU A 20 -25.47 -26.94 10.51
N ARG A 21 -25.22 -28.19 10.09
CA ARG A 21 -26.06 -29.35 10.48
C ARG A 21 -26.06 -29.60 11.98
N ASP A 22 -24.89 -29.89 12.54
CA ASP A 22 -24.78 -30.31 13.94
C ASP A 22 -25.15 -29.20 14.94
N PRO A 23 -24.78 -27.92 14.73
CA PRO A 23 -25.24 -26.81 15.58
C PRO A 23 -26.76 -26.60 15.55
N LEU A 24 -27.39 -26.64 14.36
CA LEU A 24 -28.86 -26.53 14.28
C LEU A 24 -29.55 -27.77 14.85
N LEU A 25 -28.97 -28.96 14.69
CA LEU A 25 -29.48 -30.18 15.34
C LEU A 25 -29.29 -30.12 16.86
N ALA A 26 -28.24 -29.48 17.38
CA ALA A 26 -28.11 -29.24 18.82
C ALA A 26 -29.25 -28.34 19.34
N ASN A 27 -29.56 -27.24 18.63
CA ASN A 27 -30.58 -26.29 19.08
C ASN A 27 -32.04 -26.72 18.82
N TYR A 28 -32.31 -27.58 17.82
CA TYR A 28 -33.68 -27.98 17.43
C TYR A 28 -33.88 -29.51 17.44
N LYS A 29 -35.10 -29.95 17.75
CA LYS A 29 -35.49 -31.38 17.83
C LYS A 29 -35.43 -32.07 16.47
N TYR A 30 -35.73 -31.32 15.40
CA TYR A 30 -35.50 -31.70 14.01
C TYR A 30 -34.84 -30.53 13.28
N SER A 31 -33.84 -30.81 12.45
CA SER A 31 -33.27 -29.83 11.51
C SER A 31 -32.80 -30.52 10.23
N SER A 32 -32.67 -29.75 9.16
CA SER A 32 -32.01 -30.16 7.92
C SER A 32 -31.41 -28.96 7.20
N VAL A 33 -30.18 -29.12 6.70
CA VAL A 33 -29.50 -28.12 5.88
C VAL A 33 -28.96 -28.77 4.60
N CYS A 34 -29.39 -28.25 3.47
CA CYS A 34 -29.00 -28.73 2.14
C CYS A 34 -28.93 -27.59 1.13
N VAL A 35 -28.14 -27.78 0.07
CA VAL A 35 -28.17 -26.90 -1.10
C VAL A 35 -29.25 -27.41 -2.06
N VAL A 36 -30.11 -26.51 -2.52
CA VAL A 36 -31.18 -26.82 -3.47
C VAL A 36 -31.28 -25.71 -4.54
N PRO A 37 -31.84 -25.99 -5.72
CA PRO A 37 -32.34 -24.93 -6.60
C PRO A 37 -33.37 -24.09 -5.85
N CYS A 38 -33.25 -22.77 -5.92
CA CYS A 38 -34.20 -21.84 -5.31
C CYS A 38 -35.61 -22.04 -5.91
N PRO A 39 -36.67 -22.18 -5.09
CA PRO A 39 -38.03 -22.10 -5.57
C PRO A 39 -38.34 -20.67 -6.05
N ASP A 40 -39.41 -20.48 -6.84
CA ASP A 40 -39.87 -19.14 -7.21
C ASP A 40 -40.44 -18.42 -5.97
N LEU A 41 -39.64 -17.52 -5.38
CA LEU A 41 -39.97 -16.83 -4.13
C LEU A 41 -41.07 -15.77 -4.27
N ARG A 42 -41.51 -15.46 -5.49
CA ARG A 42 -42.72 -14.65 -5.74
C ARG A 42 -44.00 -15.40 -5.34
N GLN A 43 -43.95 -16.73 -5.30
CA GLN A 43 -45.10 -17.56 -4.98
C GLN A 43 -45.40 -17.56 -3.46
N PRO A 44 -46.65 -17.84 -3.06
CA PRO A 44 -46.97 -18.10 -1.67
C PRO A 44 -46.15 -19.29 -1.12
N PRO A 45 -45.67 -19.22 0.14
CA PRO A 45 -45.98 -18.19 1.13
C PRO A 45 -45.08 -16.95 1.11
N PHE A 46 -43.99 -16.94 0.33
CA PHE A 46 -42.91 -15.95 0.46
C PHE A 46 -43.23 -14.57 -0.13
N GLN A 47 -43.94 -14.49 -1.26
CA GLN A 47 -44.41 -13.22 -1.85
C GLN A 47 -43.31 -12.16 -2.09
N LEU A 48 -42.08 -12.58 -2.41
CA LEU A 48 -41.01 -11.63 -2.75
C LEU A 48 -41.24 -10.97 -4.11
N ALA A 49 -40.66 -9.80 -4.32
CA ALA A 49 -40.61 -9.16 -5.63
C ALA A 49 -39.75 -9.97 -6.64
N THR A 50 -38.73 -10.66 -6.12
CA THR A 50 -37.75 -11.46 -6.89
C THR A 50 -38.11 -12.95 -7.00
N GLN A 51 -37.75 -13.57 -8.13
CA GLN A 51 -37.88 -15.03 -8.33
C GLN A 51 -36.89 -15.83 -7.48
N GLY A 52 -35.66 -15.33 -7.30
CA GLY A 52 -34.59 -16.04 -6.60
C GLY A 52 -33.66 -15.12 -5.80
N LEU A 53 -32.55 -15.68 -5.33
CA LEU A 53 -31.56 -15.02 -4.46
C LEU A 53 -30.12 -15.12 -5.01
N SER A 54 -29.96 -15.44 -6.30
CA SER A 54 -28.66 -15.76 -6.90
C SER A 54 -28.22 -14.75 -7.96
N GLY A 55 -26.92 -14.71 -8.19
CA GLY A 55 -26.25 -13.79 -9.12
C GLY A 55 -25.88 -12.47 -8.43
N ASP A 56 -24.60 -12.11 -8.51
CA ASP A 56 -24.00 -10.91 -7.90
C ASP A 56 -24.52 -10.59 -6.49
N GLU A 57 -24.33 -11.54 -5.58
CA GLU A 57 -24.86 -11.50 -4.22
C GLU A 57 -24.04 -10.58 -3.31
N ARG A 58 -24.70 -9.60 -2.68
CA ARG A 58 -24.04 -8.53 -1.88
C ARG A 58 -24.82 -8.23 -0.59
N ALA A 59 -24.12 -7.70 0.40
CA ALA A 59 -24.72 -7.19 1.64
C ALA A 59 -24.38 -5.70 1.84
N GLY A 60 -25.38 -4.90 2.18
CA GLY A 60 -25.23 -3.49 2.52
C GLY A 60 -25.60 -3.24 3.98
N ASP A 61 -24.74 -2.51 4.70
CA ASP A 61 -25.03 -1.94 6.01
C ASP A 61 -25.02 -0.41 5.88
N VAL A 62 -26.15 0.24 6.14
CA VAL A 62 -26.37 1.66 5.83
C VAL A 62 -26.95 2.36 7.05
N GLY A 63 -26.24 3.38 7.54
CA GLY A 63 -26.65 4.14 8.71
C GLY A 63 -26.21 3.48 10.01
N GLY A 64 -27.15 3.31 10.95
CA GLY A 64 -26.93 2.59 12.19
C GLY A 64 -27.72 3.14 13.37
N GLN A 65 -27.65 2.45 14.51
CA GLN A 65 -28.28 2.90 15.76
C GLN A 65 -27.86 4.31 16.24
N PRO A 66 -26.64 4.83 15.97
CA PRO A 66 -26.26 6.23 16.24
C PRO A 66 -27.09 7.30 15.50
N ASN A 67 -27.90 6.93 14.50
CA ASN A 67 -28.84 7.84 13.85
C ASN A 67 -30.20 7.90 14.55
N LEU A 68 -30.48 6.97 15.48
CA LEU A 68 -31.68 6.95 16.33
C LEU A 68 -31.35 7.40 17.77
N PHE A 69 -30.17 7.06 18.28
CA PHE A 69 -29.72 7.30 19.65
C PHE A 69 -28.45 8.17 19.69
N PRO A 70 -28.33 9.18 20.59
CA PRO A 70 -29.30 9.54 21.63
C PRO A 70 -30.44 10.44 21.13
N ILE A 71 -30.31 11.08 19.95
CA ILE A 71 -31.37 11.91 19.35
C ILE A 71 -31.63 11.40 17.94
N PRO A 72 -32.90 11.15 17.54
CA PRO A 72 -33.24 10.76 16.18
C PRO A 72 -32.82 11.83 15.16
N GLN A 73 -31.91 11.47 14.26
CA GLN A 73 -31.39 12.34 13.21
C GLN A 73 -32.36 12.35 12.02
N LEU A 74 -33.48 13.08 12.14
CA LEU A 74 -34.64 12.96 11.22
C LEU A 74 -34.39 13.40 9.76
N ASP A 75 -33.23 14.01 9.45
CA ASP A 75 -32.75 14.27 8.08
C ASP A 75 -31.98 13.09 7.44
N THR A 76 -31.80 12.00 8.19
CA THR A 76 -31.13 10.78 7.73
C THR A 76 -32.11 9.88 6.98
N VAL A 77 -32.32 10.21 5.70
CA VAL A 77 -33.19 9.46 4.76
C VAL A 77 -32.46 9.09 3.47
N TRP A 78 -32.81 7.96 2.88
CA TRP A 78 -32.22 7.42 1.65
C TRP A 78 -33.24 6.65 0.81
N SER A 79 -33.06 6.65 -0.51
CA SER A 79 -33.81 5.76 -1.40
C SER A 79 -33.14 4.39 -1.52
N LEU A 80 -33.94 3.31 -1.51
CA LEU A 80 -33.50 1.93 -1.76
C LEU A 80 -32.79 1.80 -3.11
N ILE A 81 -33.18 2.58 -4.11
CA ILE A 81 -32.56 2.59 -5.44
C ILE A 81 -31.17 3.24 -5.41
N ASP A 82 -30.96 4.28 -4.60
CA ASP A 82 -29.63 4.87 -4.42
C ASP A 82 -28.74 4.01 -3.50
N ILE A 83 -29.33 3.20 -2.62
CA ILE A 83 -28.62 2.12 -1.92
C ILE A 83 -28.25 1.00 -2.91
N ALA A 84 -29.13 0.59 -3.82
CA ALA A 84 -28.81 -0.40 -4.87
C ALA A 84 -27.61 0.03 -5.72
N LYS A 85 -27.59 1.30 -6.14
CA LYS A 85 -26.45 1.92 -6.83
C LYS A 85 -25.18 1.95 -5.95
N ALA A 86 -25.30 2.27 -4.66
CA ALA A 86 -24.16 2.30 -3.73
C ALA A 86 -23.64 0.90 -3.32
N MET A 87 -24.46 -0.14 -3.46
CA MET A 87 -24.08 -1.54 -3.39
C MET A 87 -23.47 -2.04 -4.71
N ASP A 88 -23.46 -1.22 -5.77
CA ASP A 88 -23.19 -1.56 -7.18
C ASP A 88 -23.93 -2.81 -7.67
N MET A 89 -25.22 -2.91 -7.33
CA MET A 89 -26.11 -3.90 -7.94
C MET A 89 -26.24 -3.64 -9.44
N ASP A 90 -26.39 -4.71 -10.22
CA ASP A 90 -26.58 -4.67 -11.67
C ASP A 90 -27.68 -3.67 -12.08
N ALA A 91 -27.28 -2.67 -12.86
CA ALA A 91 -28.12 -1.52 -13.18
C ALA A 91 -29.27 -1.82 -14.16
N VAL A 92 -29.30 -3.01 -14.77
CA VAL A 92 -30.40 -3.47 -15.63
C VAL A 92 -31.38 -4.32 -14.83
N LYS A 93 -30.88 -5.25 -14.01
CA LYS A 93 -31.73 -6.21 -13.28
C LYS A 93 -31.22 -6.48 -11.86
N GLY A 94 -32.12 -6.41 -10.89
CA GLY A 94 -31.81 -6.91 -9.55
C GLY A 94 -32.93 -6.83 -8.54
N SER A 95 -32.55 -7.04 -7.28
CA SER A 95 -33.44 -7.14 -6.14
C SER A 95 -32.75 -6.74 -4.84
N LEU A 96 -33.53 -6.20 -3.90
CA LEU A 96 -33.11 -5.90 -2.54
C LEU A 96 -34.17 -6.39 -1.54
N ILE A 97 -33.71 -7.10 -0.51
CA ILE A 97 -34.51 -7.56 0.62
C ILE A 97 -33.79 -7.29 1.94
N GLY A 98 -34.49 -7.08 3.06
CA GLY A 98 -33.81 -6.87 4.34
C GLY A 98 -34.67 -6.28 5.46
N ALA A 99 -34.07 -5.41 6.26
CA ALA A 99 -34.62 -4.87 7.50
C ALA A 99 -34.07 -3.45 7.80
N GLY A 100 -34.90 -2.52 8.27
CA GLY A 100 -34.48 -1.16 8.61
C GLY A 100 -35.63 -0.27 9.09
N ALA A 101 -35.38 1.02 9.34
CA ALA A 101 -36.43 1.98 9.70
C ALA A 101 -37.09 2.61 8.46
N GLY A 102 -38.40 2.85 8.55
CA GLY A 102 -39.23 3.24 7.41
C GLY A 102 -39.24 4.73 7.06
N PRO A 103 -39.85 5.08 5.91
CA PRO A 103 -39.97 6.46 5.43
C PRO A 103 -41.04 7.23 6.21
N PHE A 104 -40.71 7.58 7.46
CA PHE A 104 -41.61 8.30 8.38
C PHE A 104 -42.04 9.69 7.86
N ARG A 105 -41.35 10.23 6.84
CA ARG A 105 -41.72 11.48 6.17
C ARG A 105 -42.99 11.31 5.32
N ASP A 106 -43.09 10.20 4.60
CA ASP A 106 -44.20 9.87 3.70
C ASP A 106 -45.32 9.10 4.42
N VAL A 107 -44.95 8.20 5.33
CA VAL A 107 -45.87 7.44 6.19
C VAL A 107 -46.43 8.30 7.32
N GLY A 108 -45.74 9.39 7.68
CA GLY A 108 -46.15 10.36 8.69
C GLY A 108 -45.96 9.92 10.15
N VAL A 109 -45.41 8.73 10.40
CA VAL A 109 -45.15 8.12 11.72
C VAL A 109 -43.94 7.17 11.61
N ASN A 110 -43.18 7.01 12.69
CA ASN A 110 -42.07 6.05 12.74
C ASN A 110 -42.54 4.59 12.57
N CYS A 111 -41.74 3.74 11.93
CA CYS A 111 -42.12 2.36 11.59
C CYS A 111 -40.92 1.45 11.24
N GLU A 112 -41.12 0.14 11.39
CA GLU A 112 -40.20 -0.91 10.96
C GLU A 112 -40.42 -1.24 9.48
N LEU A 113 -39.43 -1.02 8.63
CA LEU A 113 -39.48 -1.33 7.20
C LEU A 113 -39.05 -2.77 6.94
N SER A 114 -39.77 -3.45 6.05
CA SER A 114 -39.46 -4.78 5.53
C SER A 114 -39.19 -4.71 4.02
N PRO A 115 -38.01 -4.20 3.57
CA PRO A 115 -37.62 -4.07 2.17
C PRO A 115 -37.84 -5.35 1.36
N ASN A 116 -38.47 -5.18 0.19
CA ASN A 116 -38.74 -6.24 -0.76
C ASN A 116 -39.00 -5.62 -2.15
N ILE A 117 -37.94 -5.32 -2.90
CA ILE A 117 -38.03 -4.71 -4.23
C ILE A 117 -37.29 -5.49 -5.31
N SER A 118 -37.72 -5.35 -6.56
CA SER A 118 -36.97 -5.79 -7.73
C SER A 118 -37.11 -4.82 -8.90
N TRP A 119 -36.13 -4.83 -9.80
CA TRP A 119 -36.15 -4.06 -11.05
C TRP A 119 -35.70 -4.93 -12.23
N GLU A 120 -36.23 -4.60 -13.40
CA GLU A 120 -35.87 -5.12 -14.72
C GLU A 120 -35.77 -3.90 -15.66
N ASP A 121 -34.98 -4.00 -16.73
CA ASP A 121 -34.75 -2.95 -17.74
C ASP A 121 -34.20 -1.58 -17.23
N GLY A 122 -33.84 -1.43 -15.96
CA GLY A 122 -33.18 -0.23 -15.43
C GLY A 122 -33.45 0.10 -13.95
N PHE A 123 -32.83 1.18 -13.45
CA PHE A 123 -33.21 1.84 -12.19
C PHE A 123 -34.28 2.94 -12.38
N ASP A 124 -34.51 3.37 -13.62
CA ASP A 124 -35.46 4.43 -13.99
C ASP A 124 -36.76 3.85 -14.60
N SER A 125 -36.96 2.53 -14.48
CA SER A 125 -38.15 1.78 -14.90
C SER A 125 -39.17 1.63 -13.75
N ASP A 126 -40.33 1.00 -14.02
CA ASP A 126 -41.33 0.72 -12.99
C ASP A 126 -40.83 -0.33 -11.98
N ILE A 127 -40.25 0.15 -10.87
CA ILE A 127 -39.73 -0.69 -9.78
C ILE A 127 -40.87 -1.49 -9.12
N ASN A 128 -40.74 -2.82 -9.10
CA ASN A 128 -41.66 -3.71 -8.41
C ASN A 128 -41.47 -3.61 -6.89
N ASN A 129 -42.29 -2.79 -6.23
CA ASN A 129 -42.19 -2.52 -4.80
C ASN A 129 -43.15 -3.38 -3.96
N GLY A 130 -42.67 -4.53 -3.49
CA GLY A 130 -43.36 -5.39 -2.51
C GLY A 130 -43.02 -5.06 -1.05
N THR A 131 -42.39 -3.91 -0.77
CA THR A 131 -41.97 -3.49 0.58
C THR A 131 -43.17 -3.22 1.47
N ARG A 132 -43.13 -3.71 2.71
CA ARG A 132 -44.13 -3.41 3.74
C ARG A 132 -43.49 -2.70 4.93
N TYR A 133 -44.28 -2.02 5.73
CA TYR A 133 -43.87 -1.49 7.04
C TYR A 133 -44.83 -1.93 8.14
N ALA A 134 -44.32 -2.05 9.36
CA ALA A 134 -45.09 -2.25 10.59
C ALA A 134 -44.95 -1.02 11.49
N GLY A 135 -46.04 -0.50 12.03
CA GLY A 135 -46.05 0.72 12.84
C GLY A 135 -47.25 0.81 13.77
N ILE A 136 -47.10 1.55 14.86
CA ILE A 136 -48.15 1.77 15.86
C ILE A 136 -49.05 2.94 15.44
N ASP A 137 -50.36 2.72 15.43
CA ASP A 137 -51.31 3.80 15.13
C ASP A 137 -51.40 4.81 16.28
N ARG A 138 -51.24 6.10 15.98
CA ARG A 138 -51.22 7.19 16.99
C ARG A 138 -52.55 7.35 17.76
N ALA A 139 -53.68 6.88 17.24
CA ALA A 139 -55.00 7.10 17.82
C ALA A 139 -55.53 5.89 18.59
N SER A 140 -55.29 4.67 18.10
CA SER A 140 -55.71 3.43 18.78
C SER A 140 -54.61 2.77 19.62
N GLY A 141 -53.33 3.04 19.33
CA GLY A 141 -52.20 2.30 19.89
C GLY A 141 -52.05 0.88 19.34
N GLU A 142 -52.85 0.49 18.33
CA GLU A 142 -52.81 -0.84 17.73
C GLU A 142 -51.66 -0.98 16.72
N VAL A 143 -51.20 -2.20 16.53
CA VAL A 143 -50.26 -2.57 15.46
C VAL A 143 -50.94 -2.42 14.11
N THR A 144 -50.22 -1.84 13.14
CA THR A 144 -50.63 -1.83 11.74
C THR A 144 -49.50 -2.36 10.86
N VAL A 145 -49.85 -3.07 9.78
CA VAL A 145 -48.92 -3.51 8.74
C VAL A 145 -49.49 -3.12 7.39
N LYS A 146 -48.71 -2.41 6.57
CA LYS A 146 -49.14 -1.77 5.31
C LYS A 146 -48.03 -1.86 4.25
N GLU A 147 -48.37 -1.65 2.99
CA GLU A 147 -47.40 -1.53 1.88
C GLU A 147 -46.77 -0.13 1.88
N SER A 148 -45.49 -0.03 1.50
CA SER A 148 -44.76 1.24 1.50
C SER A 148 -45.21 2.14 0.33
N PRO A 149 -45.55 3.42 0.56
CA PRO A 149 -45.98 4.32 -0.50
C PRO A 149 -44.82 4.77 -1.41
N CYS A 150 -43.57 4.61 -0.96
CA CYS A 150 -42.36 5.03 -1.65
C CYS A 150 -41.24 3.97 -1.53
N LEU A 151 -40.11 4.25 -2.19
CA LEU A 151 -38.89 3.43 -2.18
C LEU A 151 -37.88 3.90 -1.13
N ASP A 152 -38.28 4.76 -0.20
CA ASP A 152 -37.36 5.40 0.75
C ASP A 152 -37.34 4.70 2.12
N CYS A 153 -36.28 4.97 2.87
CA CYS A 153 -35.99 4.44 4.19
C CYS A 153 -35.22 5.48 5.01
N ALA A 154 -35.04 5.23 6.30
CA ALA A 154 -34.42 6.19 7.21
C ALA A 154 -33.52 5.52 8.26
N LEU A 155 -32.69 6.34 8.93
CA LEU A 155 -31.87 6.04 10.12
C LEU A 155 -30.88 4.87 10.02
N MET A 156 -31.36 3.64 9.81
CA MET A 156 -30.55 2.44 9.63
C MET A 156 -31.28 1.41 8.76
N ILE A 157 -30.55 0.73 7.88
CA ILE A 157 -31.09 -0.32 7.02
C ILE A 157 -29.99 -1.32 6.62
N ASN A 158 -30.32 -2.60 6.70
CA ASN A 158 -29.47 -3.73 6.33
C ASN A 158 -30.14 -4.50 5.19
N LEU A 159 -29.43 -4.66 4.08
CA LEU A 159 -29.96 -5.25 2.85
C LEU A 159 -29.09 -6.39 2.33
N PHE A 160 -29.75 -7.44 1.84
CA PHE A 160 -29.18 -8.41 0.93
C PHE A 160 -29.64 -8.08 -0.49
N GLY A 161 -28.67 -7.96 -1.41
CA GLY A 161 -28.89 -7.72 -2.82
C GLY A 161 -28.47 -8.91 -3.66
N SER A 162 -29.21 -9.15 -4.74
CA SER A 162 -28.81 -10.07 -5.81
C SER A 162 -29.45 -9.65 -7.13
N ARG A 163 -28.99 -10.17 -8.25
CA ARG A 163 -29.69 -10.11 -9.55
C ARG A 163 -31.08 -10.76 -9.52
N GLY A 164 -31.43 -11.49 -8.46
CA GLY A 164 -32.73 -12.14 -8.32
C GLY A 164 -32.92 -13.37 -9.20
N ASP A 165 -31.84 -13.87 -9.81
CA ASP A 165 -31.89 -15.00 -10.73
C ASP A 165 -32.09 -16.33 -9.97
N PRO A 166 -32.71 -17.35 -10.58
CA PRO A 166 -32.75 -18.70 -10.02
C PRO A 166 -31.36 -19.32 -9.94
N GLY A 167 -31.05 -19.97 -8.81
CA GLY A 167 -29.75 -20.61 -8.60
C GLY A 167 -29.72 -21.50 -7.35
N PRO A 168 -28.55 -22.06 -6.99
CA PRO A 168 -28.39 -22.82 -5.77
C PRO A 168 -28.46 -21.91 -4.53
N VAL A 169 -29.21 -22.34 -3.51
CA VAL A 169 -29.37 -21.65 -2.23
C VAL A 169 -29.30 -22.64 -1.07
N LEU A 170 -28.93 -22.15 0.12
CA LEU A 170 -29.06 -22.90 1.37
C LEU A 170 -30.53 -23.00 1.76
N LYS A 171 -31.12 -24.20 1.68
CA LYS A 171 -32.37 -24.50 2.36
C LYS A 171 -32.08 -24.96 3.78
N VAL A 172 -32.56 -24.18 4.74
CA VAL A 172 -32.55 -24.52 6.17
C VAL A 172 -33.98 -24.85 6.61
N THR A 173 -34.15 -25.91 7.38
CA THR A 173 -35.40 -26.19 8.10
C THR A 173 -35.09 -26.57 9.54
N ALA A 174 -35.92 -26.14 10.48
CA ALA A 174 -35.77 -26.41 11.91
C ALA A 174 -37.13 -26.48 12.60
N ARG A 175 -37.35 -27.45 13.50
CA ARG A 175 -38.59 -27.58 14.27
C ARG A 175 -38.35 -28.00 15.72
N GLY A 176 -39.12 -27.37 16.63
CA GLY A 176 -39.19 -27.68 18.05
C GLY A 176 -37.89 -27.33 18.76
N ARG A 177 -37.76 -26.10 19.27
CA ARG A 177 -36.50 -25.65 19.87
C ARG A 177 -36.24 -26.38 21.19
N ARG A 178 -35.02 -26.89 21.34
CA ARG A 178 -34.53 -27.60 22.54
C ARG A 178 -33.29 -26.97 23.18
N GLY A 179 -32.56 -26.13 22.44
CA GLY A 179 -31.42 -25.37 22.94
C GLY A 179 -31.79 -23.96 23.39
N GLN A 180 -30.77 -23.22 23.80
CA GLN A 180 -30.90 -21.89 24.41
C GLN A 180 -31.08 -20.75 23.40
N GLU A 181 -30.69 -20.97 22.13
CA GLU A 181 -30.66 -19.92 21.10
C GLU A 181 -32.07 -19.69 20.54
N LYS A 182 -32.76 -18.67 21.06
CA LYS A 182 -34.15 -18.32 20.68
C LYS A 182 -34.27 -17.68 19.30
N SER A 183 -33.24 -16.95 18.87
CA SER A 183 -33.17 -16.35 17.53
C SER A 183 -32.65 -17.41 16.56
N PHE A 184 -33.46 -17.73 15.55
CA PHE A 184 -33.10 -18.65 14.47
C PHE A 184 -31.89 -18.14 13.68
N THR A 185 -31.81 -16.82 13.48
CA THR A 185 -30.69 -16.15 12.80
C THR A 185 -29.44 -16.14 13.68
N GLU A 186 -29.58 -15.88 14.99
CA GLU A 186 -28.46 -15.93 15.94
C GLU A 186 -27.87 -17.35 16.02
N CYS A 187 -28.72 -18.38 16.01
CA CYS A 187 -28.29 -19.78 16.01
C CYS A 187 -27.45 -20.12 14.76
N ILE A 188 -27.83 -19.63 13.58
CA ILE A 188 -27.06 -19.79 12.33
C ILE A 188 -25.75 -18.98 12.42
N ARG A 189 -25.83 -17.72 12.85
CA ARG A 189 -24.69 -16.80 12.95
C ARG A 189 -23.61 -17.31 13.91
N LYS A 190 -24.00 -17.77 15.10
CA LYS A 190 -23.09 -18.39 16.08
C LYS A 190 -22.49 -19.70 15.58
N ALA A 191 -23.25 -20.52 14.85
CA ALA A 191 -22.74 -21.74 14.23
C ALA A 191 -21.65 -21.45 13.19
N LEU A 192 -21.81 -20.40 12.37
CA LEU A 192 -20.77 -19.95 11.43
C LEU A 192 -19.55 -19.37 12.17
N TYR A 193 -19.76 -18.55 13.20
CA TYR A 193 -18.67 -18.03 14.02
C TYR A 193 -17.85 -19.16 14.67
N ALA A 194 -18.50 -20.19 15.20
CA ALA A 194 -17.84 -21.34 15.79
C ALA A 194 -17.08 -22.22 14.76
N ALA A 195 -17.45 -22.16 13.48
CA ALA A 195 -16.82 -22.94 12.41
C ALA A 195 -15.67 -22.21 11.70
N TYR A 196 -15.72 -20.88 11.59
CA TYR A 196 -14.78 -20.06 10.79
C TYR A 196 -14.04 -18.97 11.57
N GLY A 197 -14.44 -18.71 12.82
CA GLY A 197 -13.80 -17.74 13.71
C GLY A 197 -14.01 -16.27 13.33
N ASP A 198 -13.23 -15.40 13.95
CA ASP A 198 -13.29 -13.94 13.74
C ASP A 198 -12.61 -13.51 12.43
N SER A 199 -11.61 -14.27 11.97
CA SER A 199 -10.78 -13.97 10.79
C SER A 199 -11.48 -14.15 9.44
N GLN A 200 -12.70 -14.67 9.40
CA GLN A 200 -13.48 -14.82 8.16
C GLN A 200 -14.95 -14.45 8.41
N THR A 201 -15.30 -13.19 8.12
CA THR A 201 -16.71 -12.79 8.04
C THR A 201 -17.39 -13.53 6.89
N ILE A 202 -18.51 -14.18 7.23
CA ILE A 202 -19.44 -14.80 6.30
C ILE A 202 -20.76 -14.08 6.47
N SER A 203 -21.15 -13.32 5.44
CA SER A 203 -22.43 -12.63 5.37
C SER A 203 -23.45 -13.51 4.67
N LEU A 204 -24.56 -13.81 5.35
CA LEU A 204 -25.74 -14.44 4.78
C LEU A 204 -26.88 -13.45 4.67
N GLY A 205 -27.67 -13.58 3.61
CA GLY A 205 -28.97 -12.93 3.50
C GLY A 205 -29.97 -13.81 2.77
N GLY A 206 -31.24 -13.42 2.83
CA GLY A 206 -32.33 -14.19 2.25
C GLY A 206 -33.64 -14.01 2.98
N VAL A 207 -34.49 -15.05 2.92
CA VAL A 207 -35.84 -15.06 3.51
C VAL A 207 -36.04 -16.31 4.36
N PHE A 208 -36.74 -16.14 5.49
CA PHE A 208 -37.24 -17.26 6.28
C PHE A 208 -38.73 -17.11 6.61
N LEU A 209 -39.39 -18.26 6.72
CA LEU A 209 -40.78 -18.42 7.06
C LEU A 209 -40.86 -19.08 8.43
N ILE A 210 -41.44 -18.37 9.39
CA ILE A 210 -42.08 -19.00 10.56
C ILE A 210 -43.37 -19.61 10.03
N LYS A 211 -43.57 -20.92 10.15
CA LYS A 211 -44.81 -21.60 9.71
C LYS A 211 -45.84 -21.70 10.82
N THR A 212 -45.37 -22.15 11.97
CA THR A 212 -46.13 -22.46 13.19
C THR A 212 -45.28 -22.07 14.40
N GLY A 213 -45.90 -22.01 15.58
CA GLY A 213 -45.29 -21.45 16.78
C GLY A 213 -45.43 -19.93 16.88
N ARG A 214 -44.91 -19.42 18.00
CA ARG A 214 -45.03 -18.03 18.42
C ARG A 214 -43.67 -17.34 18.50
N THR A 215 -43.64 -16.09 18.09
CA THR A 215 -42.42 -15.30 17.91
C THR A 215 -42.55 -13.89 18.47
N TYR A 216 -41.47 -13.40 19.07
CA TYR A 216 -41.37 -12.10 19.74
C TYR A 216 -40.81 -11.05 18.78
N TYR A 217 -41.46 -9.89 18.75
CA TYR A 217 -41.12 -8.76 17.90
C TYR A 217 -41.06 -7.46 18.69
N HIS A 218 -40.34 -6.47 18.17
CA HIS A 218 -40.58 -5.07 18.53
C HIS A 218 -41.06 -4.25 17.33
N ILE A 219 -41.73 -3.15 17.65
CA ILE A 219 -42.08 -2.06 16.75
C ILE A 219 -41.77 -0.77 17.50
N MET A 220 -40.89 0.06 16.96
CA MET A 220 -40.71 1.44 17.42
C MET A 220 -42.06 2.17 17.32
N PRO A 221 -42.56 2.78 18.42
CA PRO A 221 -43.61 3.76 18.30
C PRO A 221 -43.04 5.05 17.70
N ASP A 222 -43.88 6.08 17.62
CA ASP A 222 -43.48 7.38 17.09
C ASP A 222 -42.37 8.05 17.92
N PHE A 223 -41.64 8.97 17.30
CA PHE A 223 -40.51 9.65 17.94
C PHE A 223 -40.97 10.48 19.16
N PRO A 224 -40.19 10.51 20.25
CA PRO A 224 -40.51 11.31 21.43
C PRO A 224 -40.53 12.81 21.13
N ASP A 225 -41.31 13.57 21.91
CA ASP A 225 -41.54 15.00 21.70
C ASP A 225 -40.24 15.81 21.53
N GLN A 226 -40.20 16.55 20.42
CA GLN A 226 -39.09 17.29 19.82
C GLN A 226 -37.81 17.44 20.66
N GLY A 227 -36.78 16.67 20.28
CA GLY A 227 -35.38 16.99 20.57
C GLY A 227 -34.88 16.62 21.96
N ARG A 228 -35.67 15.93 22.79
CA ARG A 228 -35.15 15.31 24.02
C ARG A 228 -34.26 14.11 23.67
N PRO A 229 -33.02 14.03 24.17
CA PRO A 229 -32.21 12.83 24.02
C PRO A 229 -32.77 11.68 24.87
N PHE A 230 -32.61 10.46 24.38
CA PHE A 230 -32.56 9.28 25.24
C PHE A 230 -31.34 9.39 26.16
N GLU A 231 -31.55 9.34 27.47
CA GLU A 231 -30.49 9.47 28.49
C GLU A 231 -29.56 8.24 28.50
N ASP A 232 -30.12 7.04 28.26
CA ASP A 232 -29.38 5.79 28.13
C ASP A 232 -30.09 4.77 27.22
N PHE A 233 -29.42 3.63 26.99
CA PHE A 233 -29.99 2.51 26.23
C PHE A 233 -31.16 1.81 26.93
N LYS A 234 -31.34 1.97 28.25
CA LYS A 234 -32.51 1.43 28.95
C LYS A 234 -33.75 2.22 28.56
N GLN A 235 -33.68 3.55 28.55
CA GLN A 235 -34.79 4.40 28.10
C GLN A 235 -35.17 4.16 26.64
N LEU A 236 -34.18 3.90 25.76
CA LEU A 236 -34.45 3.49 24.38
C LEU A 236 -35.21 2.15 24.33
N ASN A 237 -34.76 1.14 25.10
CA ASN A 237 -35.43 -0.16 25.16
C ASN A 237 -36.81 -0.10 25.84
N ASP A 238 -37.01 0.77 26.82
CA ASP A 238 -38.30 1.02 27.48
C ASP A 238 -39.31 1.74 26.56
N TRP A 239 -38.82 2.47 25.53
CA TRP A 239 -39.64 3.16 24.52
C TRP A 239 -40.10 2.22 23.40
N LEU A 240 -39.39 1.13 23.11
CA LEU A 240 -39.82 0.14 22.12
C LEU A 240 -41.11 -0.58 22.57
N THR A 241 -42.07 -0.74 21.66
CA THR A 241 -43.25 -1.58 21.93
C THR A 241 -42.98 -3.02 21.51
N TYR A 242 -43.30 -3.99 22.36
CA TYR A 242 -43.02 -5.41 22.12
C TYR A 242 -44.30 -6.22 21.98
N HIS A 243 -44.29 -7.18 21.05
CA HIS A 243 -45.47 -7.92 20.60
C HIS A 243 -45.16 -9.40 20.41
N GLU A 244 -46.15 -10.27 20.65
CA GLU A 244 -46.09 -11.70 20.34
C GLU A 244 -47.00 -12.01 19.15
N PHE A 245 -46.47 -12.66 18.11
CA PHE A 245 -47.24 -13.08 16.95
C PHE A 245 -47.10 -14.60 16.69
N ASP A 246 -48.26 -15.26 16.56
CA ASP A 246 -48.38 -16.64 16.07
C ASP A 246 -48.26 -16.68 14.54
N GLY A 247 -47.61 -17.69 13.98
CA GLY A 247 -47.35 -17.79 12.54
C GLY A 247 -48.55 -18.06 11.60
N PRO A 248 -48.29 -18.20 10.29
CA PRO A 248 -47.05 -17.86 9.62
C PRO A 248 -46.70 -16.37 9.59
N LEU A 249 -45.39 -16.08 9.62
CA LEU A 249 -44.78 -14.78 9.26
C LEU A 249 -43.61 -15.03 8.30
N VAL A 250 -43.45 -14.14 7.31
CA VAL A 250 -42.29 -14.08 6.42
C VAL A 250 -41.35 -12.99 6.92
N CYS A 251 -40.07 -13.33 7.07
CA CYS A 251 -39.00 -12.42 7.50
C CYS A 251 -37.87 -12.40 6.47
N MET A 252 -37.45 -11.20 6.09
CA MET A 252 -36.22 -10.98 5.33
C MET A 252 -35.08 -10.70 6.31
N THR A 253 -33.88 -11.18 6.01
CA THR A 253 -32.78 -11.20 6.97
C THR A 253 -31.43 -10.88 6.34
N VAL A 254 -30.57 -10.23 7.13
CA VAL A 254 -29.13 -10.10 6.91
C VAL A 254 -28.43 -10.46 8.22
N MET A 255 -27.36 -11.27 8.14
CA MET A 255 -26.58 -11.69 9.30
C MET A 255 -25.11 -11.92 8.92
N HIS A 256 -24.20 -11.66 9.86
CA HIS A 256 -22.74 -11.73 9.65
C HIS A 256 -22.09 -12.56 10.75
N SER A 257 -21.25 -13.55 10.41
CA SER A 257 -20.61 -14.41 11.42
C SER A 257 -19.76 -13.61 12.42
N ALA A 258 -18.91 -12.72 11.90
CA ALA A 258 -17.91 -11.94 12.61
C ALA A 258 -17.80 -10.51 12.05
N ASP A 259 -17.28 -9.58 12.85
CA ASP A 259 -16.78 -8.28 12.39
C ASP A 259 -15.40 -8.05 13.05
N PRO A 260 -14.31 -8.58 12.45
CA PRO A 260 -13.00 -8.62 13.10
C PRO A 260 -12.52 -7.23 13.49
N GLY A 261 -12.26 -7.06 14.79
CA GLY A 261 -11.86 -5.78 15.38
C GLY A 261 -12.90 -4.64 15.26
N ARG A 262 -14.14 -4.93 14.86
CA ARG A 262 -15.14 -3.94 14.39
C ARG A 262 -14.66 -3.07 13.23
N ALA A 263 -13.95 -3.66 12.28
CA ALA A 263 -13.43 -2.96 11.11
C ALA A 263 -14.54 -2.48 10.14
N MET A 264 -15.74 -3.06 10.22
CA MET A 264 -16.89 -2.70 9.39
C MET A 264 -18.01 -1.97 10.17
N ASP A 265 -18.08 -2.14 11.50
CA ASP A 265 -19.14 -1.69 12.42
C ASP A 265 -20.52 -2.28 12.09
N LEU A 266 -20.55 -3.58 11.81
CA LEU A 266 -21.74 -4.28 11.29
C LEU A 266 -22.85 -4.47 12.32
N ARG A 267 -24.09 -4.31 11.86
CA ARG A 267 -25.28 -4.84 12.53
C ARG A 267 -25.33 -6.36 12.34
N MET A 268 -24.61 -7.07 13.22
CA MET A 268 -24.37 -8.52 13.19
C MET A 268 -25.58 -9.41 12.84
N GLU A 269 -26.79 -9.04 13.25
CA GLU A 269 -28.02 -9.58 12.69
C GLU A 269 -29.15 -8.53 12.67
N HIS A 270 -29.94 -8.55 11.59
CA HIS A 270 -31.15 -7.74 11.42
C HIS A 270 -32.19 -8.52 10.62
N SER A 271 -33.40 -8.69 11.18
CA SER A 271 -34.48 -9.44 10.54
C SER A 271 -35.84 -8.78 10.79
N HIS A 272 -36.48 -8.29 9.72
CA HIS A 272 -37.83 -7.71 9.78
C HIS A 272 -38.81 -8.59 9.00
N GLY A 273 -40.09 -8.58 9.37
CA GLY A 273 -41.08 -9.39 8.68
C GLY A 273 -42.53 -9.02 8.94
N PHE A 274 -43.43 -9.77 8.30
CA PHE A 274 -44.87 -9.55 8.29
C PHE A 274 -45.66 -10.85 8.07
N ASP A 275 -46.95 -10.83 8.36
CA ASP A 275 -47.87 -11.91 7.98
C ASP A 275 -48.19 -11.88 6.46
N PRO A 276 -47.93 -12.95 5.70
CA PRO A 276 -48.21 -12.99 4.25
C PRO A 276 -49.70 -13.00 3.90
N ARG A 277 -50.61 -13.08 4.89
CA ARG A 277 -52.07 -13.04 4.72
C ARG A 277 -52.67 -11.66 5.00
N GLY A 278 -51.86 -10.65 5.33
CA GLY A 278 -52.33 -9.29 5.63
C GLY A 278 -52.96 -9.11 7.01
N ARG A 279 -52.65 -9.97 7.99
CA ARG A 279 -52.92 -9.64 9.41
C ARG A 279 -51.98 -8.52 9.87
N ALA A 280 -52.42 -7.73 10.84
CA ALA A 280 -51.59 -6.74 11.53
C ALA A 280 -50.59 -7.41 12.50
N ALA A 281 -49.60 -8.09 11.93
CA ALA A 281 -48.54 -8.79 12.65
C ALA A 281 -47.23 -8.69 11.85
N GLY A 282 -46.17 -8.19 12.49
CA GLY A 282 -44.88 -7.89 11.86
C GLY A 282 -44.01 -6.95 12.71
N GLY A 283 -42.85 -6.56 12.17
CA GLY A 283 -41.86 -5.71 12.85
C GLY A 283 -40.47 -6.36 12.91
N HIS A 284 -39.68 -5.96 13.90
CA HIS A 284 -38.32 -6.46 14.16
C HIS A 284 -38.31 -7.77 14.95
N TYR A 285 -37.82 -8.86 14.37
CA TYR A 285 -37.81 -10.20 15.00
C TYR A 285 -36.70 -10.33 16.07
N HIS A 286 -37.04 -10.95 17.20
CA HIS A 286 -36.09 -11.26 18.30
C HIS A 286 -35.90 -12.76 18.59
N GLY A 287 -36.83 -13.62 18.20
CA GLY A 287 -36.77 -15.05 18.54
C GLY A 287 -38.14 -15.70 18.72
N ASP A 288 -38.16 -17.01 18.97
CA ASP A 288 -39.38 -17.72 19.40
C ASP A 288 -39.66 -17.58 20.91
N VAL A 289 -40.93 -17.79 21.28
CA VAL A 289 -41.46 -17.66 22.65
C VAL A 289 -41.75 -19.05 23.23
N GLY A 290 -41.45 -19.21 24.52
CA GLY A 290 -41.65 -20.46 25.26
C GLY A 290 -40.62 -21.54 24.94
N GLY A 291 -40.79 -22.74 25.48
CA GLY A 291 -40.07 -23.94 25.05
C GLY A 291 -40.87 -24.67 23.97
N SER A 292 -41.15 -23.99 22.86
CA SER A 292 -42.16 -24.39 21.89
C SER A 292 -41.74 -25.63 21.08
N GLU A 293 -42.47 -26.74 21.25
CA GLU A 293 -42.32 -27.93 20.39
C GLU A 293 -42.89 -27.70 18.98
N ASP A 294 -43.74 -26.68 18.84
CA ASP A 294 -44.54 -26.35 17.66
C ASP A 294 -43.93 -25.26 16.75
N ILE A 295 -42.83 -24.61 17.16
CA ILE A 295 -42.08 -23.70 16.29
C ILE A 295 -41.51 -24.45 15.09
N GLU A 296 -41.85 -24.05 13.85
CA GLU A 296 -41.24 -24.58 12.62
C GLU A 296 -40.77 -23.44 11.71
N TYR A 297 -39.49 -23.48 11.34
CA TYR A 297 -38.81 -22.57 10.41
C TYR A 297 -38.50 -23.25 9.08
N GLU A 298 -38.67 -22.52 7.97
CA GLU A 298 -38.11 -22.87 6.66
C GLU A 298 -37.49 -21.62 6.00
N ALA A 299 -36.22 -21.69 5.61
CA ALA A 299 -35.46 -20.56 5.08
C ALA A 299 -34.74 -20.90 3.79
N TYR A 300 -34.57 -19.88 2.95
CA TYR A 300 -33.75 -19.87 1.74
C TYR A 300 -32.74 -18.73 1.88
N LEU A 301 -31.47 -19.07 2.00
CA LEU A 301 -30.36 -18.14 2.26
C LEU A 301 -29.27 -18.28 1.19
N ASN A 302 -28.54 -17.20 0.93
CA ASN A 302 -27.37 -17.20 0.06
C ASN A 302 -26.26 -16.32 0.67
N THR A 303 -25.01 -16.53 0.25
CA THR A 303 -23.82 -15.82 0.74
C THR A 303 -23.56 -14.57 -0.08
N ALA A 304 -23.33 -13.43 0.58
CA ALA A 304 -22.78 -12.27 -0.09
C ALA A 304 -21.29 -12.46 -0.41
N LYS A 305 -20.88 -11.98 -1.58
CA LYS A 305 -19.50 -11.97 -2.10
C LYS A 305 -18.84 -10.58 -1.96
N ALA A 306 -19.62 -9.59 -1.53
CA ALA A 306 -19.14 -8.28 -1.09
C ALA A 306 -20.03 -7.71 0.03
N THR A 307 -19.42 -6.92 0.91
CA THR A 307 -20.04 -6.17 2.02
C THR A 307 -19.64 -4.69 1.89
N ASN A 308 -20.59 -3.75 1.97
CA ASN A 308 -20.31 -2.33 1.69
C ASN A 308 -20.62 -1.40 2.89
N THR A 309 -19.74 -0.42 3.23
CA THR A 309 -19.91 0.53 4.38
C THR A 309 -19.62 2.04 4.11
N ASN A 310 -18.39 2.65 4.21
CA ASN A 310 -18.23 4.15 4.24
C ASN A 310 -16.87 4.97 3.95
N ILE A 311 -16.08 5.24 2.85
CA ILE A 311 -15.81 4.97 1.38
C ILE A 311 -14.28 4.81 1.13
N TYR A 312 -13.86 4.22 -0.01
CA TYR A 312 -13.08 4.85 -1.12
C TYR A 312 -13.00 3.87 -2.32
N ASN A 313 -13.26 4.34 -3.55
CA ASN A 313 -13.01 3.60 -4.81
C ASN A 313 -12.21 4.51 -5.75
N LEU A 314 -11.29 3.96 -6.56
CA LEU A 314 -10.45 4.76 -7.45
C LEU A 314 -11.21 5.05 -8.76
N PRO A 315 -11.09 6.25 -9.37
CA PRO A 315 -11.79 6.55 -10.63
C PRO A 315 -11.46 5.60 -11.80
N ILE A 316 -10.33 4.89 -11.73
CA ILE A 316 -9.94 3.87 -12.71
C ILE A 316 -10.81 2.60 -12.61
N ASP A 317 -11.34 2.27 -11.43
CA ASP A 317 -12.22 1.11 -11.24
C ASP A 317 -13.48 1.26 -12.09
N SER A 318 -14.11 2.43 -12.04
CA SER A 318 -15.28 2.77 -12.87
C SER A 318 -14.95 2.89 -14.36
N LEU A 319 -13.71 3.18 -14.74
CA LEU A 319 -13.29 3.08 -16.14
C LEU A 319 -13.22 1.63 -16.60
N TYR A 320 -12.61 0.74 -15.82
CA TYR A 320 -12.54 -0.69 -16.14
C TYR A 320 -13.93 -1.35 -16.17
N GLU A 321 -14.81 -0.97 -15.23
CA GLU A 321 -16.21 -1.35 -15.16
C GLU A 321 -17.00 -0.97 -16.43
N VAL A 322 -16.93 0.30 -16.87
CA VAL A 322 -17.63 0.79 -18.07
C VAL A 322 -17.02 0.25 -19.37
N THR A 323 -15.70 0.12 -19.45
CA THR A 323 -15.00 -0.33 -20.68
C THR A 323 -14.87 -1.85 -20.82
N ARG A 324 -15.13 -2.61 -19.74
CA ARG A 324 -14.83 -4.05 -19.61
C ARG A 324 -13.35 -4.40 -19.82
N LEU A 325 -12.45 -3.43 -19.65
CA LEU A 325 -11.01 -3.69 -19.62
C LEU A 325 -10.64 -4.47 -18.35
N PRO A 326 -9.61 -5.35 -18.38
CA PRO A 326 -9.20 -6.13 -17.21
C PRO A 326 -8.85 -5.23 -16.02
N SER A 327 -9.49 -5.45 -14.88
CA SER A 327 -9.20 -4.68 -13.67
C SER A 327 -7.83 -5.08 -13.10
N LEU A 328 -7.01 -4.09 -12.75
CA LEU A 328 -5.68 -4.32 -12.16
C LEU A 328 -5.71 -4.58 -10.64
N ARG A 329 -6.90 -4.87 -10.07
CA ARG A 329 -7.09 -5.22 -8.65
C ARG A 329 -6.64 -6.65 -8.34
N ASN A 330 -6.29 -6.88 -7.08
CA ASN A 330 -6.02 -8.22 -6.56
C ASN A 330 -7.32 -9.05 -6.54
N GLY A 331 -7.34 -10.22 -7.17
CA GLY A 331 -8.47 -11.15 -7.14
C GLY A 331 -8.56 -12.03 -8.38
N ASP A 332 -8.50 -11.42 -9.57
CA ASP A 332 -8.35 -12.16 -10.82
C ASP A 332 -7.03 -12.92 -10.81
N THR A 333 -7.11 -14.23 -11.04
CA THR A 333 -5.96 -15.14 -11.12
C THR A 333 -5.69 -15.52 -12.59
N PRO A 334 -4.96 -14.69 -13.35
CA PRO A 334 -4.34 -15.19 -14.57
C PRO A 334 -3.38 -16.33 -14.19
N VAL A 335 -3.30 -17.35 -15.04
CA VAL A 335 -2.47 -18.55 -14.82
C VAL A 335 -1.08 -18.15 -14.34
N ASP A 336 -0.66 -18.73 -13.21
CA ASP A 336 0.51 -18.33 -12.42
C ASP A 336 1.81 -18.43 -13.24
N ARG A 337 2.24 -17.32 -13.85
CA ARG A 337 3.42 -17.23 -14.74
C ARG A 337 4.76 -17.21 -13.98
N ARG A 338 4.85 -17.92 -12.85
CA ARG A 338 6.14 -18.21 -12.21
C ARG A 338 6.87 -19.20 -13.11
N GLU A 339 8.15 -18.96 -13.41
CA GLU A 339 8.98 -20.04 -13.93
C GLU A 339 9.11 -21.10 -12.83
N PRO A 340 8.71 -22.37 -13.07
CA PRO A 340 8.91 -23.42 -12.08
C PRO A 340 10.39 -23.55 -11.69
N PHE A 341 10.64 -23.97 -10.44
CA PHE A 341 11.97 -24.33 -9.94
C PHE A 341 12.75 -25.27 -10.89
N ALA A 342 12.03 -26.14 -11.61
CA ALA A 342 12.58 -27.08 -12.60
C ALA A 342 13.06 -26.42 -13.92
N THR A 343 12.79 -25.12 -14.14
CA THR A 343 13.13 -24.39 -15.38
C THR A 343 13.81 -23.04 -15.11
N ASP A 344 14.19 -22.72 -13.87
CA ASP A 344 14.89 -21.46 -13.57
C ASP A 344 16.28 -21.40 -14.23
N PHE A 345 16.96 -20.25 -14.16
CA PHE A 345 18.27 -20.07 -14.81
C PHE A 345 19.38 -20.97 -14.25
N ILE A 346 19.21 -21.51 -13.05
CA ILE A 346 20.15 -22.44 -12.42
C ILE A 346 19.88 -23.87 -12.95
N ALA A 347 18.62 -24.28 -13.06
CA ALA A 347 18.20 -25.54 -13.69
C ALA A 347 18.50 -25.58 -15.19
N ARG A 348 18.38 -24.43 -15.88
CA ARG A 348 18.84 -24.23 -17.27
C ARG A 348 20.37 -24.21 -17.42
N GLY A 349 21.12 -24.22 -16.32
CA GLY A 349 22.59 -24.27 -16.33
C GLY A 349 23.30 -22.97 -16.71
N SER A 350 22.60 -21.82 -16.69
CA SER A 350 23.22 -20.50 -16.96
C SER A 350 24.28 -20.15 -15.92
N ILE A 351 24.11 -20.61 -14.68
CA ILE A 351 25.17 -20.80 -13.69
C ILE A 351 25.03 -22.20 -13.06
N SER A 352 26.12 -22.75 -12.52
CA SER A 352 26.04 -24.02 -11.78
C SER A 352 25.39 -23.82 -10.40
N ASN A 353 24.66 -24.84 -9.93
CA ASN A 353 24.06 -24.83 -8.58
C ASN A 353 25.11 -24.61 -7.48
N ALA A 354 26.30 -25.22 -7.60
CA ALA A 354 27.40 -25.01 -6.64
C ALA A 354 27.88 -23.55 -6.58
N ALA A 355 27.94 -22.86 -7.73
CA ALA A 355 28.31 -21.44 -7.77
C ALA A 355 27.17 -20.55 -7.26
N ALA A 356 25.91 -20.87 -7.59
CA ALA A 356 24.74 -20.21 -7.00
C ALA A 356 24.72 -20.33 -5.46
N GLN A 357 25.10 -21.50 -4.92
CA GLN A 357 25.23 -21.71 -3.47
C GLN A 357 26.32 -20.81 -2.86
N GLN A 358 27.48 -20.68 -3.51
CA GLN A 358 28.54 -19.78 -3.06
C GLN A 358 28.09 -18.31 -3.05
N LEU A 359 27.31 -17.88 -4.04
CA LEU A 359 26.73 -16.53 -4.08
C LEU A 359 25.71 -16.32 -2.96
N PHE A 360 24.78 -17.26 -2.75
CA PHE A 360 23.82 -17.22 -1.63
C PHE A 360 24.52 -17.11 -0.26
N HIS A 361 25.55 -17.93 -0.03
CA HIS A 361 26.36 -17.89 1.19
C HIS A 361 27.23 -16.64 1.33
N ARG A 362 27.46 -15.86 0.25
CA ARG A 362 28.06 -14.52 0.33
C ARG A 362 27.03 -13.44 0.70
N PHE A 363 25.79 -13.58 0.22
CA PHE A 363 24.73 -12.60 0.47
C PHE A 363 24.24 -12.61 1.92
N LYS A 364 23.63 -13.72 2.36
CA LYS A 364 22.86 -13.80 3.62
C LYS A 364 23.66 -13.36 4.85
N PRO A 365 24.91 -13.81 5.10
CA PRO A 365 25.63 -13.46 6.31
C PRO A 365 26.36 -12.10 6.26
N ARG A 366 26.24 -11.30 5.18
CA ARG A 366 26.95 -10.00 5.11
C ARG A 366 26.20 -8.91 4.35
N LEU A 367 25.83 -9.16 3.08
CA LEU A 367 25.22 -8.14 2.22
C LEU A 367 23.81 -7.78 2.71
N ASP A 368 23.01 -8.78 3.13
CA ASP A 368 21.67 -8.52 3.69
C ASP A 368 21.73 -7.59 4.91
N TYR A 369 22.73 -7.72 5.79
CA TYR A 369 22.85 -6.88 6.98
C TYR A 369 23.10 -5.39 6.70
N PHE A 370 23.62 -5.01 5.53
CA PHE A 370 23.64 -3.61 5.10
C PHE A 370 22.21 -3.10 4.88
N CYS A 371 21.35 -3.89 4.22
CA CYS A 371 19.90 -3.68 4.12
C CYS A 371 19.12 -4.31 5.30
N TYR A 372 19.64 -4.11 6.53
CA TYR A 372 19.00 -4.45 7.81
C TYR A 372 18.76 -5.95 8.10
N GLY A 373 19.14 -6.88 7.20
CA GLY A 373 18.98 -8.32 7.40
C GLY A 373 17.54 -8.79 7.21
N ILE A 374 16.84 -8.28 6.20
CA ILE A 374 15.42 -8.58 5.89
C ILE A 374 15.16 -8.82 4.39
N MET A 375 16.20 -8.83 3.56
CA MET A 375 16.10 -9.09 2.11
C MET A 375 16.18 -10.60 1.77
N CYS A 376 16.72 -11.44 2.66
CA CYS A 376 16.81 -12.88 2.46
C CYS A 376 16.25 -13.67 3.67
N PRO A 377 14.93 -13.92 3.73
CA PRO A 377 14.29 -14.66 4.83
C PRO A 377 14.51 -16.18 4.77
N HIS A 378 15.09 -16.71 3.68
CA HIS A 378 15.23 -18.15 3.42
C HIS A 378 16.47 -18.74 4.07
N GLU A 379 16.41 -20.00 4.53
CA GLU A 379 17.56 -20.67 5.13
C GLU A 379 18.55 -21.24 4.11
N ASP A 380 18.06 -21.69 2.95
CA ASP A 380 18.88 -22.25 1.88
C ASP A 380 18.49 -21.70 0.50
N LEU A 381 19.31 -22.04 -0.50
CA LEU A 381 19.15 -21.61 -1.89
C LEU A 381 17.88 -22.20 -2.53
N ASP A 382 17.47 -23.42 -2.19
CA ASP A 382 16.36 -24.09 -2.87
C ASP A 382 15.00 -23.59 -2.35
N ALA A 383 14.91 -23.22 -1.07
CA ALA A 383 13.81 -22.43 -0.52
C ALA A 383 13.69 -21.06 -1.21
N LEU A 384 14.81 -20.34 -1.37
CA LEU A 384 14.86 -19.06 -2.09
C LEU A 384 14.39 -19.21 -3.56
N ARG A 385 14.95 -20.18 -4.29
CA ARG A 385 14.58 -20.49 -5.69
C ARG A 385 13.11 -20.86 -5.84
N SER A 386 12.56 -21.60 -4.87
CA SER A 386 11.14 -22.01 -4.86
C SER A 386 10.20 -20.83 -4.56
N SER A 387 10.67 -19.79 -3.87
CA SER A 387 9.87 -18.62 -3.52
C SER A 387 9.85 -17.56 -4.62
N SER A 388 11.03 -17.15 -5.13
CA SER A 388 11.14 -16.16 -6.21
C SER A 388 12.42 -16.32 -7.05
N ALA A 389 12.24 -16.56 -8.35
CA ALA A 389 13.31 -16.48 -9.33
C ALA A 389 13.90 -15.06 -9.46
N LEU A 390 13.08 -14.01 -9.26
CA LEU A 390 13.52 -12.61 -9.32
C LEU A 390 14.44 -12.26 -8.14
N LEU A 391 14.08 -12.66 -6.91
CA LEU A 391 14.96 -12.50 -5.74
C LEU A 391 16.23 -13.34 -5.89
N THR A 392 16.11 -14.57 -6.40
CA THR A 392 17.27 -15.44 -6.68
C THR A 392 18.26 -14.76 -7.63
N ALA A 393 17.78 -14.24 -8.77
CA ALA A 393 18.59 -13.55 -9.75
C ALA A 393 19.20 -12.26 -9.19
N ALA A 394 18.43 -11.47 -8.42
CA ALA A 394 18.91 -10.26 -7.76
C ALA A 394 20.03 -10.56 -6.74
N ILE A 395 19.84 -11.56 -5.87
CA ILE A 395 20.83 -12.00 -4.88
C ILE A 395 22.09 -12.53 -5.56
N CYS A 396 21.96 -13.33 -6.63
CA CYS A 396 23.11 -13.82 -7.38
C CYS A 396 23.87 -12.68 -8.09
N ALA A 397 23.17 -11.76 -8.75
CA ALA A 397 23.77 -10.61 -9.41
C ALA A 397 24.53 -9.72 -8.42
N VAL A 398 23.88 -9.29 -7.34
CA VAL A 398 24.51 -8.45 -6.32
C VAL A 398 25.70 -9.17 -5.67
N SER A 399 25.59 -10.47 -5.36
CA SER A 399 26.71 -11.22 -4.76
C SER A 399 27.91 -11.36 -5.69
N ALA A 400 27.67 -11.57 -6.99
CA ALA A 400 28.73 -11.67 -7.99
C ALA A 400 29.39 -10.31 -8.28
N LEU A 401 28.64 -9.21 -8.15
CA LEU A 401 29.19 -7.84 -8.20
C LEU A 401 30.17 -7.59 -7.03
N HIS A 402 29.91 -8.20 -5.87
CA HIS A 402 30.77 -8.17 -4.68
C HIS A 402 31.78 -9.35 -4.64
N ASP A 403 32.24 -9.82 -5.79
CA ASP A 403 33.24 -10.88 -5.90
C ASP A 403 34.30 -10.54 -6.97
N PRO A 404 35.61 -10.46 -6.63
CA PRO A 404 36.67 -10.14 -7.59
C PRO A 404 36.66 -10.99 -8.87
N GLU A 405 36.37 -12.29 -8.73
CA GLU A 405 36.30 -13.23 -9.86
C GLU A 405 34.88 -13.34 -10.45
N GLY A 406 33.88 -12.71 -9.80
CA GLY A 406 32.46 -12.81 -10.13
C GLY A 406 32.04 -12.14 -11.43
N SER A 407 32.90 -11.38 -12.10
CA SER A 407 32.64 -10.62 -13.34
C SER A 407 31.79 -11.38 -14.38
N GLY A 408 32.13 -12.65 -14.66
CA GLY A 408 31.36 -13.48 -15.60
C GLY A 408 29.98 -13.87 -15.09
N MET A 409 29.89 -14.28 -13.81
CA MET A 409 28.61 -14.60 -13.16
C MET A 409 27.72 -13.36 -13.01
N PHE A 410 28.30 -12.19 -12.76
CA PHE A 410 27.58 -10.92 -12.69
C PHE A 410 26.89 -10.63 -14.02
N LYS A 411 27.61 -10.69 -15.16
CA LYS A 411 27.00 -10.46 -16.48
C LYS A 411 25.79 -11.38 -16.72
N VAL A 412 25.89 -12.67 -16.39
CA VAL A 412 24.79 -13.65 -16.54
C VAL A 412 23.63 -13.35 -15.59
N CYS A 413 23.88 -13.22 -14.28
CA CYS A 413 22.82 -13.06 -13.28
C CYS A 413 22.14 -11.69 -13.39
N HIS A 414 22.88 -10.64 -13.74
CA HIS A 414 22.34 -9.31 -14.00
C HIS A 414 21.44 -9.31 -15.25
N ALA A 415 21.87 -9.95 -16.35
CA ALA A 415 21.03 -10.06 -17.55
C ALA A 415 19.73 -10.82 -17.27
N GLU A 416 19.77 -11.92 -16.51
CA GLU A 416 18.58 -12.67 -16.12
C GLU A 416 17.68 -11.87 -15.15
N PHE A 417 18.26 -11.18 -14.18
CA PHE A 417 17.52 -10.29 -13.28
C PHE A 417 16.79 -9.18 -14.06
N LEU A 418 17.46 -8.54 -15.04
CA LEU A 418 16.81 -7.54 -15.89
C LEU A 418 15.73 -8.14 -16.77
N ARG A 419 15.92 -9.35 -17.32
CA ARG A 419 14.87 -10.08 -18.08
C ARG A 419 13.64 -10.30 -17.22
N LEU A 420 13.82 -10.82 -16.00
CA LEU A 420 12.73 -11.11 -15.07
C LEU A 420 12.02 -9.82 -14.60
N ALA A 421 12.77 -8.77 -14.25
CA ALA A 421 12.20 -7.47 -13.86
C ALA A 421 11.43 -6.80 -15.00
N SER A 422 11.94 -6.87 -16.24
CA SER A 422 11.25 -6.33 -17.42
C SER A 422 9.99 -7.12 -17.77
N ALA A 423 10.06 -8.46 -17.73
CA ALA A 423 8.89 -9.32 -17.94
C ALA A 423 7.82 -9.13 -16.86
N GLY A 424 8.24 -8.84 -15.62
CA GLY A 424 7.35 -8.52 -14.50
C GLY A 424 6.67 -7.15 -14.60
N MET A 425 7.14 -6.22 -15.45
CA MET A 425 6.74 -4.79 -15.41
C MET A 425 5.24 -4.54 -15.59
N PHE A 426 4.55 -5.45 -16.26
CA PHE A 426 3.10 -5.43 -16.51
C PHE A 426 2.34 -6.56 -15.79
N SER A 427 2.99 -7.33 -14.91
CA SER A 427 2.35 -8.39 -14.12
C SER A 427 1.44 -7.83 -13.01
N ILE A 428 0.30 -8.49 -12.81
CA ILE A 428 -0.57 -8.25 -11.65
C ILE A 428 -0.21 -9.14 -10.44
N SER A 429 0.36 -10.33 -10.67
CA SER A 429 0.85 -11.22 -9.60
C SER A 429 2.28 -10.88 -9.19
N TYR A 430 2.50 -10.74 -7.88
CA TYR A 430 3.78 -10.46 -7.22
C TYR A 430 3.79 -11.07 -5.82
N SER A 431 4.89 -11.73 -5.44
CA SER A 431 5.13 -12.17 -4.06
C SER A 431 5.87 -11.11 -3.24
N PRO A 432 5.90 -11.23 -1.89
CA PRO A 432 6.76 -10.39 -1.06
C PRO A 432 8.25 -10.49 -1.41
N ASP A 433 8.69 -11.65 -1.92
CA ASP A 433 10.08 -11.86 -2.31
C ASP A 433 10.40 -11.27 -3.68
N ASP A 434 9.44 -11.17 -4.60
CA ASP A 434 9.62 -10.41 -5.84
C ASP A 434 9.81 -8.91 -5.53
N ILE A 435 9.09 -8.37 -4.53
CA ILE A 435 9.34 -7.01 -4.00
C ILE A 435 10.74 -6.91 -3.39
N ARG A 436 11.18 -7.89 -2.56
CA ARG A 436 12.56 -7.94 -2.06
C ARG A 436 13.58 -7.98 -3.22
N GLY A 437 13.28 -8.70 -4.32
CA GLY A 437 14.15 -8.79 -5.49
C GLY A 437 14.32 -7.45 -6.21
N LEU A 438 13.22 -6.70 -6.39
CA LEU A 438 13.27 -5.33 -6.90
C LEU A 438 14.05 -4.39 -5.94
N ILE A 439 13.86 -4.53 -4.62
CA ILE A 439 14.59 -3.73 -3.60
C ILE A 439 16.09 -4.06 -3.62
N VAL A 440 16.49 -5.33 -3.64
CA VAL A 440 17.90 -5.77 -3.72
C VAL A 440 18.55 -5.23 -5.00
N GLY A 441 17.88 -5.33 -6.15
CA GLY A 441 18.37 -4.69 -7.37
C GLY A 441 18.50 -3.16 -7.20
N ALA A 442 17.50 -2.51 -6.62
CA ALA A 442 17.50 -1.07 -6.40
C ALA A 442 18.60 -0.56 -5.45
N TYR A 443 18.96 -1.35 -4.44
CA TYR A 443 19.88 -0.96 -3.37
C TYR A 443 21.36 -0.98 -3.83
N TRP A 444 21.71 -1.83 -4.81
CA TRP A 444 23.10 -2.01 -5.28
C TRP A 444 23.34 -1.82 -6.80
N LEU A 445 22.34 -1.92 -7.69
CA LEU A 445 22.52 -1.81 -9.15
C LEU A 445 22.24 -0.37 -9.66
N ALA A 446 23.29 0.47 -9.69
CA ALA A 446 23.17 1.93 -9.91
C ALA A 446 22.53 2.37 -11.23
N ASN A 447 22.70 1.59 -12.30
CA ASN A 447 22.12 1.83 -13.64
C ASN A 447 20.58 1.72 -13.67
N VAL A 448 19.99 0.86 -12.83
CA VAL A 448 18.54 0.57 -12.84
C VAL A 448 17.81 0.97 -11.55
N SER A 449 18.56 1.46 -10.54
CA SER A 449 18.05 1.79 -9.20
C SER A 449 16.75 2.59 -9.21
N TYR A 450 16.72 3.78 -9.82
CA TYR A 450 15.52 4.64 -9.89
C TYR A 450 14.30 3.93 -10.48
N THR A 451 14.49 3.20 -11.58
CA THR A 451 13.43 2.46 -12.29
C THR A 451 12.85 1.33 -11.43
N LEU A 452 13.72 0.59 -10.73
CA LEU A 452 13.32 -0.49 -9.83
C LEU A 452 12.58 0.05 -8.60
N ILE A 453 12.97 1.22 -8.06
CA ILE A 453 12.30 1.87 -6.93
C ILE A 453 10.89 2.28 -7.34
N GLY A 454 10.73 3.03 -8.43
CA GLY A 454 9.41 3.42 -8.93
C GLY A 454 8.51 2.21 -9.23
N HIS A 455 9.10 1.12 -9.74
CA HIS A 455 8.38 -0.14 -9.94
C HIS A 455 7.96 -0.80 -8.61
N ALA A 456 8.86 -0.90 -7.64
CA ALA A 456 8.62 -1.58 -6.37
C ALA A 456 7.62 -0.80 -5.49
N VAL A 457 7.74 0.53 -5.42
CA VAL A 457 6.77 1.42 -4.76
C VAL A 457 5.36 1.21 -5.33
N ARG A 458 5.22 1.23 -6.66
CA ARG A 458 3.95 1.00 -7.36
C ARG A 458 3.32 -0.37 -7.03
N VAL A 459 4.12 -1.43 -6.97
CA VAL A 459 3.65 -2.79 -6.65
C VAL A 459 3.31 -2.94 -5.15
N ALA A 460 4.17 -2.46 -4.26
CA ALA A 460 3.94 -2.51 -2.81
C ALA A 460 2.72 -1.67 -2.39
N ALA A 461 2.48 -0.52 -3.06
CA ALA A 461 1.26 0.26 -2.89
C ALA A 461 0.01 -0.55 -3.30
N ARG A 462 0.01 -1.19 -4.48
CA ARG A 462 -1.08 -2.09 -4.95
C ARG A 462 -1.33 -3.30 -4.03
N LEU A 463 -0.29 -3.79 -3.35
CA LEU A 463 -0.38 -4.86 -2.35
C LEU A 463 -0.60 -4.34 -0.92
N ASN A 464 -1.00 -3.08 -0.75
CA ASN A 464 -1.37 -2.46 0.53
C ASN A 464 -0.26 -2.44 1.61
N TYR A 465 1.02 -2.46 1.22
CA TYR A 465 2.15 -2.38 2.16
C TYR A 465 2.15 -1.04 2.92
N HIS A 466 1.70 0.02 2.26
CA HIS A 466 1.61 1.38 2.80
C HIS A 466 0.67 1.52 4.01
N ILE A 467 -0.35 0.66 4.14
CA ILE A 467 -1.26 0.66 5.30
C ILE A 467 -0.88 -0.36 6.40
N ALA A 468 0.09 -1.26 6.15
CA ALA A 468 0.45 -2.32 7.11
C ALA A 468 0.98 -1.78 8.46
N TYR A 469 1.56 -0.56 8.47
CA TYR A 469 1.91 0.17 9.69
C TYR A 469 0.73 0.26 10.68
N PHE A 470 -0.47 0.57 10.19
CA PHE A 470 -1.65 0.77 11.04
C PHE A 470 -2.08 -0.54 11.71
N SER A 471 -2.01 -1.68 11.01
CA SER A 471 -2.32 -3.00 11.58
C SER A 471 -1.40 -3.36 12.74
N VAL A 472 -0.10 -3.08 12.58
CA VAL A 472 0.92 -3.36 13.61
C VAL A 472 0.71 -2.47 14.82
N VAL A 473 0.54 -1.15 14.62
CA VAL A 473 0.39 -0.16 15.70
C VAL A 473 -0.93 -0.33 16.47
N ASN A 474 -2.05 -0.52 15.77
CA ASN A 474 -3.37 -0.68 16.40
C ASN A 474 -3.63 -2.09 16.94
N ASN A 475 -2.69 -3.03 16.74
CA ASN A 475 -2.78 -4.43 17.14
C ASN A 475 -4.00 -5.18 16.58
N THR A 476 -4.43 -4.84 15.36
CA THR A 476 -5.60 -5.48 14.72
C THR A 476 -5.26 -6.86 14.16
N SER A 477 -4.01 -7.09 13.72
CA SER A 477 -3.53 -8.41 13.27
C SER A 477 -2.75 -9.15 14.36
N ILE A 478 -2.92 -10.48 14.39
CA ILE A 478 -2.37 -11.37 15.43
C ILE A 478 -1.61 -12.56 14.84
N GLY A 479 -0.76 -13.20 15.65
CA GLY A 479 -0.04 -14.41 15.27
C GLY A 479 0.80 -14.26 14.00
N LYS A 480 0.55 -15.10 12.99
CA LYS A 480 1.24 -15.04 11.70
C LYS A 480 0.93 -13.76 10.92
N GLU A 481 -0.34 -13.34 10.89
CA GLU A 481 -0.77 -12.16 10.15
C GLU A 481 -0.04 -10.90 10.63
N ARG A 482 0.16 -10.77 11.95
CA ARG A 482 0.98 -9.71 12.54
C ARG A 482 2.42 -9.74 12.03
N ALA A 483 3.02 -10.92 11.90
CA ALA A 483 4.38 -11.07 11.38
C ALA A 483 4.46 -10.70 9.88
N ASP A 484 3.46 -11.10 9.10
CA ASP A 484 3.35 -10.75 7.68
C ASP A 484 3.15 -9.21 7.52
N ASP A 485 2.36 -8.55 8.37
CA ASP A 485 2.19 -7.08 8.39
C ASP A 485 3.44 -6.32 8.85
N ILE A 486 4.16 -6.83 9.86
CA ILE A 486 5.46 -6.30 10.28
C ILE A 486 6.45 -6.31 9.12
N GLU A 487 6.52 -7.40 8.34
CA GLU A 487 7.39 -7.48 7.17
C GLU A 487 6.93 -6.57 6.03
N LYS A 488 5.62 -6.44 5.76
CA LYS A 488 5.09 -5.44 4.81
C LYS A 488 5.50 -4.01 5.19
N ALA A 489 5.32 -3.64 6.46
CA ALA A 489 5.67 -2.32 6.98
C ALA A 489 7.17 -2.04 6.92
N ARG A 490 8.02 -3.03 7.28
CA ARG A 490 9.48 -2.95 7.10
C ARG A 490 9.87 -2.71 5.65
N LEU A 491 9.32 -3.47 4.72
CA LEU A 491 9.60 -3.31 3.28
C LEU A 491 9.08 -1.97 2.74
N TRP A 492 7.95 -1.46 3.24
CA TRP A 492 7.48 -0.10 2.92
C TRP A 492 8.44 0.98 3.41
N TYR A 493 8.95 0.87 4.64
CA TYR A 493 9.94 1.82 5.15
C TYR A 493 11.28 1.75 4.39
N VAL A 494 11.73 0.57 3.95
CA VAL A 494 12.92 0.46 3.07
C VAL A 494 12.66 1.14 1.72
N LEU A 495 11.45 1.02 1.16
CA LEU A 495 11.05 1.71 -0.07
C LEU A 495 11.00 3.24 0.12
N TYR A 496 10.45 3.73 1.24
CA TYR A 496 10.48 5.16 1.60
C TYR A 496 11.93 5.68 1.66
N VAL A 497 12.82 4.97 2.34
CA VAL A 497 14.24 5.36 2.46
C VAL A 497 14.92 5.37 1.08
N LEU A 498 14.70 4.35 0.23
CA LEU A 498 15.23 4.29 -1.14
C LEU A 498 14.71 5.40 -2.06
N ASP A 499 13.43 5.73 -1.95
CA ASP A 499 12.78 6.80 -2.71
C ASP A 499 13.30 8.18 -2.29
N HIS A 500 13.47 8.43 -0.98
CA HIS A 500 14.06 9.68 -0.47
C HIS A 500 15.58 9.79 -0.74
N HIS A 501 16.31 8.68 -0.71
CA HIS A 501 17.69 8.62 -1.25
C HIS A 501 17.71 9.07 -2.72
N SER A 502 16.86 8.49 -3.56
CA SER A 502 16.78 8.77 -5.00
C SER A 502 16.32 10.18 -5.31
N SER A 503 15.36 10.69 -4.54
CA SER A 503 14.90 12.08 -4.55
C SER A 503 16.09 13.04 -4.39
N ILE A 504 17.00 12.78 -3.46
CA ILE A 504 18.22 13.58 -3.27
C ILE A 504 19.23 13.36 -4.42
N LEU A 505 19.55 12.11 -4.76
CA LEU A 505 20.57 11.75 -5.76
C LEU A 505 20.27 12.29 -7.17
N TYR A 506 19.03 12.14 -7.64
CA TYR A 506 18.62 12.49 -9.01
C TYR A 506 17.94 13.86 -9.10
N GLY A 507 17.81 14.59 -7.98
CA GLY A 507 17.12 15.88 -7.92
C GLY A 507 15.61 15.80 -8.20
N ARG A 508 14.98 14.62 -8.18
CA ARG A 508 13.54 14.45 -8.50
C ARG A 508 12.66 14.53 -7.26
N PRO A 509 11.35 14.82 -7.35
CA PRO A 509 10.44 14.63 -6.22
C PRO A 509 10.48 13.18 -5.71
N ALA A 510 10.16 12.98 -4.43
CA ALA A 510 9.89 11.66 -3.87
C ALA A 510 8.50 11.17 -4.35
N LEU A 511 8.32 9.84 -4.46
CA LEU A 511 7.06 9.19 -4.74
C LEU A 511 6.22 8.95 -3.48
N ILE A 512 6.86 8.71 -2.33
CA ILE A 512 6.19 8.48 -1.04
C ILE A 512 6.27 9.75 -0.18
N SER A 513 5.11 10.21 0.31
CA SER A 513 5.05 11.45 1.09
C SER A 513 5.73 11.31 2.44
N ALA A 514 6.50 12.32 2.84
CA ALA A 514 7.06 12.43 4.20
C ALA A 514 6.08 13.01 5.23
N THR A 515 4.86 13.37 4.82
CA THR A 515 3.83 13.96 5.69
C THR A 515 2.77 12.96 6.14
N GLU A 516 2.80 11.72 5.66
CA GLU A 516 1.91 10.64 6.09
C GLU A 516 2.28 10.13 7.50
N GLU A 517 1.28 9.68 8.26
CA GLU A 517 1.45 9.27 9.66
C GLU A 517 2.57 8.24 9.90
N PRO A 518 2.74 7.16 9.09
CA PRO A 518 3.78 6.17 9.32
C PRO A 518 5.20 6.76 9.36
N HIS A 519 5.42 7.86 8.64
CA HIS A 519 6.73 8.53 8.54
C HIS A 519 6.92 9.64 9.57
N GLN A 520 5.84 10.04 10.26
CA GLN A 520 5.88 10.98 11.39
C GLN A 520 5.92 10.26 12.75
N GLN A 521 5.11 9.20 12.92
CA GLN A 521 4.93 8.45 14.16
C GLN A 521 5.73 7.13 14.19
N TRP A 522 6.90 7.11 13.55
CA TRP A 522 7.77 5.92 13.46
C TRP A 522 8.22 5.37 14.83
N GLU A 523 8.24 6.18 15.91
CA GLU A 523 8.49 5.68 17.27
C GLU A 523 7.41 4.70 17.75
N THR A 524 6.14 4.93 17.37
CA THR A 524 5.02 4.07 17.73
C THR A 524 5.17 2.66 17.13
N PHE A 525 5.70 2.55 15.90
CA PHE A 525 6.01 1.26 15.26
C PHE A 525 7.14 0.50 15.98
N ILE A 526 8.21 1.19 16.40
CA ILE A 526 9.31 0.57 17.16
C ILE A 526 8.77 -0.07 18.45
N HIS A 527 7.96 0.67 19.21
CA HIS A 527 7.42 0.20 20.48
C HIS A 527 6.37 -0.92 20.30
N ALA A 528 5.48 -0.81 19.30
CA ALA A 528 4.53 -1.86 18.94
C ALA A 528 5.20 -3.17 18.47
N ASN A 529 6.46 -3.11 18.05
CA ASN A 529 7.26 -4.24 17.58
C ASN A 529 8.43 -4.61 18.52
N GLY A 530 8.32 -4.28 19.81
CA GLY A 530 9.24 -4.77 20.84
C GLY A 530 10.66 -4.21 20.77
N ASP A 531 10.82 -2.98 20.29
CA ASP A 531 12.09 -2.23 20.37
C ASP A 531 13.27 -2.84 19.61
N ASN A 532 12.99 -3.55 18.51
CA ASN A 532 13.95 -4.28 17.69
C ASN A 532 15.08 -3.41 17.08
N GLU A 533 16.31 -3.96 16.97
CA GLU A 533 17.47 -3.29 16.38
C GLU A 533 17.29 -2.97 14.89
N LYS A 534 16.67 -3.88 14.13
CA LYS A 534 16.42 -3.70 12.69
C LYS A 534 15.51 -2.52 12.44
N ASP A 535 14.42 -2.44 13.18
CA ASP A 535 13.42 -1.38 13.05
C ASP A 535 13.99 -0.03 13.49
N LYS A 536 14.77 0.01 14.58
CA LYS A 536 15.54 1.20 14.99
C LYS A 536 16.49 1.70 13.90
N ARG A 537 17.21 0.81 13.22
CA ARG A 537 18.07 1.19 12.07
C ARG A 537 17.28 1.72 10.88
N ILE A 538 16.16 1.10 10.53
CA ILE A 538 15.31 1.54 9.41
C ILE A 538 14.70 2.92 9.72
N THR A 539 14.05 3.04 10.86
CA THR A 539 13.35 4.27 11.31
C THR A 539 14.28 5.45 11.55
N SER A 540 15.57 5.26 11.86
CA SER A 540 16.50 6.40 11.91
C SER A 540 16.63 7.10 10.57
N GLN A 541 16.60 6.36 9.46
CA GLN A 541 16.62 6.93 8.11
C GLN A 541 15.26 7.54 7.74
N VAL A 542 14.14 6.93 8.18
CA VAL A 542 12.81 7.55 8.05
C VAL A 542 12.77 8.92 8.75
N ALA A 543 13.24 8.98 9.99
CA ALA A 543 13.33 10.19 10.80
C ALA A 543 14.27 11.25 10.20
N LEU A 544 15.39 10.83 9.60
CA LEU A 544 16.31 11.73 8.90
C LEU A 544 15.65 12.33 7.66
N HIS A 545 15.03 11.48 6.84
CA HIS A 545 14.48 11.93 5.57
C HIS A 545 13.24 12.79 5.73
N HIS A 546 12.42 12.55 6.77
CA HIS A 546 11.37 13.47 7.21
C HIS A 546 11.91 14.86 7.63
N ILE A 547 13.15 14.98 8.13
CA ILE A 547 13.78 16.31 8.34
C ILE A 547 14.19 16.91 6.98
N THR A 548 14.85 16.14 6.11
CA THR A 548 15.35 16.65 4.82
C THR A 548 14.25 17.02 3.82
N SER A 549 13.10 16.34 3.85
CA SER A 549 11.98 16.57 2.92
C SER A 549 11.39 17.97 3.11
N LYS A 550 11.14 18.40 4.35
CA LYS A 550 10.67 19.75 4.71
C LYS A 550 11.53 20.83 4.05
N VAL A 551 12.85 20.63 4.05
CA VAL A 551 13.81 21.59 3.50
C VAL A 551 13.78 21.59 1.97
N LYS A 552 13.61 20.41 1.37
CA LYS A 552 13.48 20.28 -0.08
C LYS A 552 12.15 20.82 -0.61
N GLU A 553 11.06 20.71 0.15
CA GLU A 553 9.75 21.32 -0.15
C GLU A 553 9.86 22.86 -0.20
N ILE A 554 10.66 23.47 0.68
CA ILE A 554 10.89 24.92 0.72
C ILE A 554 11.78 25.40 -0.44
N PHE A 555 12.91 24.74 -0.70
CA PHE A 555 13.90 25.24 -1.68
C PHE A 555 13.75 24.65 -3.09
N GLY A 556 13.00 23.58 -3.25
CA GLY A 556 12.83 22.88 -4.53
C GLY A 556 14.12 22.26 -5.08
N SER A 557 13.97 21.46 -6.14
CA SER A 557 15.10 20.86 -6.85
C SER A 557 15.79 21.83 -7.82
N TYR A 558 15.01 22.69 -8.49
CA TYR A 558 15.48 23.55 -9.57
C TYR A 558 15.12 25.01 -9.28
N SER A 559 16.09 25.75 -8.75
CA SER A 559 16.03 27.21 -8.65
C SER A 559 17.38 27.78 -9.07
N THR A 560 17.38 28.57 -10.15
CA THR A 560 18.49 29.44 -10.56
C THR A 560 18.48 30.78 -9.80
N GLN A 561 17.47 31.00 -8.95
CA GLN A 561 17.43 32.12 -8.01
C GLN A 561 18.11 31.72 -6.70
N GLY A 562 18.93 32.62 -6.15
CA GLY A 562 19.60 32.41 -4.89
C GLY A 562 18.64 32.47 -3.69
N VAL A 563 19.02 31.78 -2.61
CA VAL A 563 18.16 31.61 -1.44
C VAL A 563 17.89 32.94 -0.71
N PRO A 564 16.61 33.36 -0.53
CA PRO A 564 16.29 34.56 0.23
C PRO A 564 16.71 34.47 1.70
N GLU A 565 17.27 35.56 2.22
CA GLU A 565 17.87 35.66 3.56
C GLU A 565 16.95 35.21 4.72
N HIS A 566 15.63 35.37 4.58
CA HIS A 566 14.67 34.92 5.60
C HIS A 566 14.57 33.38 5.70
N PHE A 567 14.78 32.65 4.60
CA PHE A 567 14.88 31.19 4.64
C PHE A 567 16.24 30.71 5.21
N LEU A 568 17.31 31.50 5.09
CA LEU A 568 18.58 31.21 5.75
C LEU A 568 18.45 31.20 7.28
N GLN A 569 17.51 31.96 7.85
CA GLN A 569 17.17 31.89 9.26
C GLN A 569 16.43 30.58 9.62
N GLN A 570 15.51 30.13 8.75
CA GLN A 570 14.80 28.86 8.93
C GLN A 570 15.75 27.64 8.88
N LEU A 571 16.81 27.69 8.07
CA LEU A 571 17.87 26.67 8.06
C LEU A 571 18.49 26.39 9.45
N ARG A 572 18.59 27.39 10.35
CA ARG A 572 19.07 27.14 11.74
C ARG A 572 18.14 26.22 12.53
N GLY A 573 16.83 26.25 12.25
CA GLY A 573 15.86 25.31 12.82
C GLY A 573 16.13 23.88 12.35
N TYR A 574 16.37 23.69 11.05
CA TYR A 574 16.66 22.38 10.47
C TYR A 574 18.02 21.80 10.92
N PHE A 575 19.06 22.62 11.05
CA PHE A 575 20.31 22.18 11.70
C PHE A 575 20.06 21.75 13.16
N SER A 576 19.19 22.46 13.90
CA SER A 576 18.79 22.07 15.25
C SER A 576 17.92 20.80 15.31
N GLU A 577 17.22 20.43 14.23
CA GLU A 577 16.59 19.10 14.08
C GLU A 577 17.64 18.01 13.79
N LEU A 578 18.59 18.25 12.87
CA LEU A 578 19.67 17.31 12.54
C LEU A 578 20.60 17.03 13.74
N ASP A 579 20.94 18.04 14.53
CA ASP A 579 21.79 17.88 15.72
C ASP A 579 21.08 17.07 16.82
N ARG A 580 19.76 17.25 16.98
CA ARG A 580 18.94 16.39 17.87
C ARG A 580 18.86 14.96 17.35
N TRP A 581 18.68 14.78 16.04
CA TRP A 581 18.72 13.46 15.40
C TRP A 581 20.06 12.75 15.64
N TYR A 582 21.18 13.45 15.46
CA TYR A 582 22.53 12.92 15.68
C TYR A 582 22.73 12.47 17.14
N MET A 583 22.36 13.32 18.10
CA MET A 583 22.51 13.02 19.53
C MET A 583 21.61 11.85 19.98
N ALA A 584 20.43 11.70 19.37
CA ALA A 584 19.52 10.57 19.64
C ALA A 584 20.04 9.26 19.02
N TRP A 585 20.40 9.26 17.74
CA TRP A 585 20.69 8.03 17.00
C TRP A 585 22.14 7.57 17.10
N GLY A 586 23.11 8.49 17.20
CA GLY A 586 24.54 8.17 17.32
C GLY A 586 24.93 7.34 18.54
N ASN A 587 24.01 7.20 19.51
CA ASN A 587 24.16 6.33 20.70
C ASN A 587 23.10 5.21 20.78
N ARG A 588 22.05 5.21 19.93
CA ARG A 588 21.04 4.14 19.85
C ARG A 588 21.52 2.95 18.99
N MET A 589 22.44 3.18 18.05
CA MET A 589 22.95 2.13 17.14
C MET A 589 23.94 1.18 17.82
N GLN A 590 23.68 -0.13 17.72
CA GLN A 590 24.52 -1.18 18.27
C GLN A 590 25.56 -1.68 17.25
N ARG A 591 26.62 -2.35 17.74
CA ARG A 591 27.59 -3.02 16.88
C ARG A 591 26.98 -4.30 16.32
N ASN A 592 26.86 -4.41 15.01
CA ASN A 592 26.33 -5.61 14.36
C ASN A 592 27.44 -6.69 14.23
N PRO A 593 27.14 -8.00 14.40
CA PRO A 593 28.15 -9.05 14.29
C PRO A 593 28.84 -9.16 12.91
N PHE A 594 28.14 -8.79 11.84
CA PHE A 594 28.56 -9.06 10.45
C PHE A 594 29.15 -7.85 9.71
N ILE A 595 28.76 -6.64 10.14
CA ILE A 595 29.16 -5.35 9.54
C ILE A 595 29.74 -4.34 10.57
N GLY A 596 30.05 -4.81 11.79
CA GLY A 596 30.72 -4.01 12.81
C GLY A 596 29.95 -2.77 13.23
N TRP A 597 30.64 -1.64 13.38
CA TRP A 597 30.06 -0.35 13.73
C TRP A 597 29.42 0.40 12.56
N PHE A 598 29.34 -0.17 11.35
CA PHE A 598 28.68 0.45 10.20
C PHE A 598 27.27 1.03 10.48
N PRO A 599 26.39 0.41 11.29
CA PRO A 599 25.09 1.02 11.62
C PRO A 599 25.22 2.40 12.30
N ARG A 600 26.26 2.59 13.11
CA ARG A 600 26.56 3.84 13.81
C ARG A 600 27.32 4.81 12.92
N ASP A 601 28.45 4.38 12.38
CA ASP A 601 29.32 5.25 11.57
C ASP A 601 28.60 5.66 10.26
N GLY A 602 27.77 4.79 9.69
CA GLY A 602 26.90 5.13 8.57
C GLY A 602 25.81 6.15 8.93
N ALA A 603 25.25 6.13 10.14
CA ALA A 603 24.33 7.18 10.60
C ALA A 603 25.05 8.53 10.80
N ILE A 604 26.29 8.51 11.28
CA ILE A 604 27.16 9.71 11.37
C ILE A 604 27.45 10.27 9.96
N LEU A 605 27.74 9.39 8.98
CA LEU A 605 27.96 9.80 7.58
C LEU A 605 26.74 10.49 6.98
N HIS A 606 25.55 9.91 7.18
CA HIS A 606 24.28 10.51 6.75
C HIS A 606 24.04 11.90 7.36
N TYR A 607 24.36 12.11 8.64
CA TYR A 607 24.25 13.42 9.28
C TYR A 607 25.18 14.48 8.66
N HIS A 608 26.46 14.14 8.45
CA HIS A 608 27.39 15.07 7.79
C HIS A 608 27.00 15.33 6.33
N PHE A 609 26.53 14.33 5.60
CA PHE A 609 26.03 14.51 4.24
C PHE A 609 24.75 15.36 4.19
N ALA A 610 23.80 15.15 5.10
CA ALA A 610 22.60 15.98 5.21
C ALA A 610 22.98 17.45 5.46
N ARG A 611 23.90 17.72 6.39
CA ARG A 611 24.42 19.08 6.62
C ARG A 611 25.10 19.67 5.38
N LEU A 612 25.95 18.91 4.70
CA LEU A 612 26.56 19.32 3.42
C LEU A 612 25.49 19.68 2.38
N HIS A 613 24.50 18.81 2.18
CA HIS A 613 23.42 19.03 1.23
C HIS A 613 22.61 20.29 1.57
N LEU A 614 22.19 20.45 2.83
CA LEU A 614 21.48 21.66 3.28
C LEU A 614 22.30 22.94 3.14
N CYS A 615 23.60 22.92 3.46
CA CYS A 615 24.48 24.07 3.24
C CYS A 615 24.71 24.35 1.75
N SER A 616 24.68 23.34 0.87
CA SER A 616 24.95 23.52 -0.57
C SER A 616 23.94 24.44 -1.28
N TYR A 617 22.73 24.60 -0.72
CA TYR A 617 21.72 25.51 -1.26
C TYR A 617 22.17 26.98 -1.32
N VAL A 618 23.10 27.44 -0.48
CA VAL A 618 23.53 28.86 -0.49
C VAL A 618 24.38 29.25 -1.69
N PHE A 619 24.85 28.28 -2.47
CA PHE A 619 25.60 28.53 -3.70
C PHE A 619 24.70 28.74 -4.93
N ARG A 620 23.39 28.47 -4.82
CA ARG A 620 22.41 28.69 -5.91
C ARG A 620 22.30 30.17 -6.26
N GLY A 621 22.14 30.48 -7.55
CA GLY A 621 22.02 31.83 -8.10
C GLY A 621 23.22 32.76 -7.85
N MET A 622 24.32 32.27 -7.28
CA MET A 622 25.47 33.10 -6.93
C MET A 622 26.35 33.36 -8.17
N SER A 623 26.69 34.63 -8.38
CA SER A 623 27.69 35.10 -9.35
C SER A 623 28.90 35.69 -8.61
N GLU A 624 30.03 35.91 -9.28
CA GLU A 624 31.21 36.56 -8.68
C GLU A 624 30.86 37.93 -8.07
N ASN A 625 29.98 38.69 -8.72
CA ASN A 625 29.46 39.95 -8.20
C ASN A 625 28.63 39.73 -6.92
N SER A 626 27.76 38.71 -6.90
CA SER A 626 26.94 38.35 -5.73
C SER A 626 27.79 37.94 -4.52
N VAL A 627 28.93 37.29 -4.74
CA VAL A 627 29.85 36.85 -3.68
C VAL A 627 30.44 38.03 -2.90
N SER A 628 30.66 39.18 -3.54
CA SER A 628 31.11 40.39 -2.85
C SER A 628 30.09 40.90 -1.81
N ALA A 629 28.80 40.80 -2.14
CA ALA A 629 27.68 41.25 -1.31
C ALA A 629 27.10 40.16 -0.37
N ALA A 630 27.68 38.96 -0.36
CA ALA A 630 27.17 37.82 0.41
C ALA A 630 27.16 38.09 1.94
N SER A 631 26.02 37.81 2.57
CA SER A 631 25.78 38.01 4.01
C SER A 631 26.64 37.10 4.88
N SER A 632 26.73 37.43 6.18
CA SER A 632 27.43 36.59 7.16
C SER A 632 26.87 35.17 7.24
N ASN A 633 25.55 35.01 7.14
CA ASN A 633 24.88 33.71 7.18
C ASN A 633 25.23 32.85 5.95
N VAL A 634 25.32 33.46 4.75
CA VAL A 634 25.79 32.76 3.54
C VAL A 634 27.23 32.27 3.69
N ARG A 635 28.13 33.10 4.24
CA ARG A 635 29.55 32.73 4.45
C ARG A 635 29.73 31.68 5.55
N GLU A 636 28.93 31.74 6.61
CA GLU A 636 28.84 30.72 7.66
C GLU A 636 28.45 29.36 7.05
N TYR A 637 27.36 29.30 6.28
CA TYR A 637 26.89 28.06 5.67
C TYR A 637 27.82 27.55 4.56
N ALA A 638 28.43 28.43 3.76
CA ALA A 638 29.44 28.03 2.77
C ALA A 638 30.66 27.38 3.45
N SER A 639 31.12 27.93 4.58
CA SER A 639 32.20 27.35 5.38
C SER A 639 31.79 26.03 6.04
N LEU A 640 30.53 25.93 6.50
CA LEU A 640 29.98 24.70 7.07
C LEU A 640 29.81 23.59 6.02
N ALA A 641 29.53 23.91 4.76
CA ALA A 641 29.53 22.95 3.66
C ALA A 641 30.92 22.30 3.49
N VAL A 642 31.99 23.11 3.42
CA VAL A 642 33.38 22.62 3.31
C VAL A 642 33.73 21.72 4.49
N SER A 643 33.41 22.14 5.71
CA SER A 643 33.62 21.34 6.93
C SER A 643 32.83 20.01 6.90
N SER A 644 31.58 20.03 6.45
CA SER A 644 30.73 18.84 6.37
C SER A 644 31.20 17.86 5.29
N ALA A 645 31.63 18.33 4.12
CA ALA A 645 32.23 17.49 3.07
C ALA A 645 33.56 16.87 3.52
N THR A 646 34.38 17.64 4.25
CA THR A 646 35.62 17.15 4.87
C THR A 646 35.28 16.01 5.85
N SER A 647 34.28 16.22 6.73
CA SER A 647 33.83 15.23 7.72
C SER A 647 33.35 13.91 7.08
N VAL A 648 32.64 13.97 5.93
CA VAL A 648 32.20 12.76 5.20
C VAL A 648 33.39 11.91 4.74
N LEU A 649 34.44 12.53 4.18
CA LEU A 649 35.61 11.81 3.70
C LEU A 649 36.56 11.39 4.82
N GLU A 650 36.74 12.21 5.87
CA GLU A 650 37.49 11.84 7.07
C GLU A 650 36.90 10.60 7.73
N LEU A 651 35.57 10.54 7.88
CA LEU A 651 34.91 9.37 8.45
C LEU A 651 35.10 8.09 7.63
N VAL A 652 35.14 8.20 6.29
CA VAL A 652 35.43 7.06 5.39
C VAL A 652 36.88 6.61 5.51
N VAL A 653 37.83 7.55 5.58
CA VAL A 653 39.27 7.25 5.62
C VAL A 653 39.71 6.76 7.01
N GLU A 654 39.19 7.33 8.09
CA GLU A 654 39.64 7.03 9.46
C GLU A 654 38.99 5.77 10.06
N ARG A 655 37.74 5.44 9.71
CA ARG A 655 37.00 4.34 10.37
C ARG A 655 37.22 2.99 9.68
N ASP A 656 37.85 2.06 10.39
CA ASP A 656 38.13 0.70 9.93
C ASP A 656 36.89 -0.05 9.44
N ASP A 657 35.78 0.01 10.21
CA ASP A 657 34.51 -0.62 9.83
C ASP A 657 33.87 0.07 8.59
N MET A 658 34.11 1.36 8.34
CA MET A 658 33.68 2.04 7.10
C MET A 658 34.53 1.65 5.89
N ARG A 659 35.88 1.62 6.02
CA ARG A 659 36.78 1.15 4.94
C ARG A 659 36.48 -0.30 4.55
N THR A 660 36.12 -1.13 5.53
CA THR A 660 35.70 -2.53 5.35
C THR A 660 34.29 -2.67 4.75
N ALA A 661 33.48 -1.61 4.79
CA ALA A 661 32.13 -1.55 4.22
C ALA A 661 32.05 -0.93 2.82
N LEU A 662 33.12 -0.28 2.31
CA LEU A 662 33.12 0.48 1.06
C LEU A 662 32.65 -0.30 -0.17
N ALA A 663 32.91 -1.61 -0.25
CA ALA A 663 32.26 -2.49 -1.23
C ALA A 663 30.77 -2.69 -0.91
N GLY A 664 30.44 -3.28 0.24
CA GLY A 664 29.10 -3.77 0.59
C GLY A 664 28.00 -2.71 0.82
N MET A 665 28.37 -1.44 1.03
CA MET A 665 27.42 -0.33 1.20
C MET A 665 26.58 -0.07 -0.07
N PRO A 666 25.34 0.42 0.05
CA PRO A 666 24.49 0.71 -1.10
C PRO A 666 24.89 2.01 -1.83
N ILE A 667 24.39 2.14 -3.06
CA ILE A 667 24.68 3.24 -4.02
C ILE A 667 24.56 4.63 -3.39
N TYR A 668 23.63 4.82 -2.44
CA TYR A 668 23.45 6.11 -1.78
C TYR A 668 24.72 6.57 -1.05
N PHE A 669 25.44 5.67 -0.35
CA PHE A 669 26.70 6.02 0.30
C PHE A 669 27.79 6.37 -0.70
N HIS A 670 27.89 5.62 -1.81
CA HIS A 670 28.77 5.96 -2.92
C HIS A 670 28.46 7.36 -3.49
N GLY A 671 27.18 7.70 -3.62
CA GLY A 671 26.71 9.04 -3.99
C GLY A 671 27.09 10.12 -2.97
N MET A 672 26.93 9.87 -1.67
CA MET A 672 27.33 10.80 -0.60
C MET A 672 28.84 11.09 -0.62
N ILE A 673 29.65 10.03 -0.79
CA ILE A 673 31.11 10.10 -0.85
C ILE A 673 31.57 10.86 -2.10
N THR A 674 31.04 10.52 -3.27
CA THR A 674 31.39 11.20 -4.53
C THR A 674 30.93 12.64 -4.52
N PHE A 675 29.73 12.96 -4.01
CA PHE A 675 29.30 14.37 -3.89
C PHE A 675 30.23 15.17 -2.98
N ALA A 676 30.65 14.62 -1.82
CA ALA A 676 31.61 15.28 -0.92
C ALA A 676 32.99 15.48 -1.59
N ALA A 677 33.49 14.48 -2.31
CA ALA A 677 34.77 14.59 -3.04
C ALA A 677 34.69 15.59 -4.20
N VAL A 678 33.65 15.52 -5.04
CA VAL A 678 33.37 16.48 -6.12
C VAL A 678 33.23 17.91 -5.57
N PHE A 679 32.56 18.07 -4.43
CA PHE A 679 32.43 19.36 -3.74
C PHE A 679 33.80 19.90 -3.29
N LEU A 680 34.65 19.07 -2.66
CA LEU A 680 35.98 19.48 -2.21
C LEU A 680 36.95 19.76 -3.35
N ILE A 681 36.90 19.03 -4.47
CA ILE A 681 37.70 19.35 -5.67
C ILE A 681 37.29 20.72 -6.24
N LYS A 682 35.97 21.01 -6.33
CA LYS A 682 35.46 22.32 -6.77
C LYS A 682 35.85 23.43 -5.81
N ALA A 683 35.70 23.21 -4.50
CA ALA A 683 36.12 24.13 -3.44
C ALA A 683 37.62 24.46 -3.54
N ALA A 684 38.46 23.45 -3.74
CA ALA A 684 39.91 23.61 -3.87
C ALA A 684 40.31 24.33 -5.17
N LYS A 685 39.54 24.18 -6.26
CA LYS A 685 39.81 24.82 -7.55
C LYS A 685 39.40 26.30 -7.60
N THR A 686 38.30 26.68 -6.94
CA THR A 686 37.71 28.04 -7.08
C THR A 686 37.69 28.86 -5.79
N SER A 687 37.96 28.25 -4.63
CA SER A 687 37.72 28.84 -3.30
C SER A 687 36.31 29.40 -3.12
N PHE A 688 35.35 28.94 -3.93
CA PHE A 688 34.02 29.55 -4.14
C PHE A 688 34.06 31.09 -4.23
N HIS A 689 35.06 31.63 -4.96
CA HIS A 689 35.33 33.06 -5.15
C HIS A 689 35.47 33.87 -3.84
N GLY A 690 35.83 33.21 -2.73
CA GLY A 690 35.97 33.83 -1.41
C GLY A 690 34.71 33.78 -0.52
N LEU A 691 33.73 32.91 -0.82
CA LEU A 691 32.61 32.63 0.09
C LEU A 691 33.05 31.87 1.35
N ALA A 692 34.06 31.00 1.25
CA ALA A 692 34.55 30.15 2.33
C ALA A 692 36.08 30.02 2.28
N THR A 693 36.71 29.82 3.44
CA THR A 693 38.14 29.45 3.50
C THR A 693 38.29 27.96 3.23
N VAL A 694 39.15 27.61 2.26
CA VAL A 694 39.41 26.23 1.85
C VAL A 694 40.90 25.91 1.98
N ASP A 695 41.25 24.89 2.76
CA ASP A 695 42.59 24.30 2.70
C ASP A 695 42.67 23.39 1.47
N VAL A 696 43.25 23.93 0.39
CA VAL A 696 43.45 23.23 -0.89
C VAL A 696 44.28 21.95 -0.70
N SER A 697 45.30 21.97 0.16
CA SER A 697 46.22 20.84 0.33
C SER A 697 45.57 19.71 1.12
N LYS A 698 44.91 20.03 2.24
CA LYS A 698 44.13 19.04 3.01
C LYS A 698 42.97 18.47 2.18
N SER A 699 42.23 19.32 1.46
CA SER A 699 41.08 18.88 0.65
C SER A 699 41.49 17.86 -0.41
N LEU A 700 42.52 18.16 -1.21
CA LEU A 700 42.95 17.29 -2.31
C LEU A 700 43.67 16.03 -1.82
N SER A 701 44.44 16.09 -0.74
CA SER A 701 45.09 14.89 -0.15
C SER A 701 44.10 13.95 0.54
N LEU A 702 43.01 14.49 1.10
CA LEU A 702 41.89 13.70 1.64
C LEU A 702 41.13 12.97 0.52
N VAL A 703 40.81 13.65 -0.59
CA VAL A 703 40.19 13.02 -1.77
C VAL A 703 41.09 11.93 -2.35
N GLN A 704 42.39 12.19 -2.54
CA GLN A 704 43.36 11.18 -2.98
C GLN A 704 43.43 9.97 -2.04
N THR A 705 43.24 10.17 -0.74
CA THR A 705 43.24 9.08 0.23
C THR A 705 41.96 8.26 0.14
N CYS A 706 40.79 8.90 0.06
CA CYS A 706 39.52 8.21 -0.21
C CYS A 706 39.57 7.38 -1.51
N MET A 707 40.17 7.92 -2.58
CA MET A 707 40.40 7.20 -3.84
C MET A 707 41.26 5.93 -3.66
N ARG A 708 42.31 5.97 -2.81
CA ARG A 708 43.09 4.76 -2.49
C ARG A 708 42.25 3.71 -1.78
N GLU A 709 41.43 4.10 -0.80
CA GLU A 709 40.57 3.15 -0.08
C GLU A 709 39.44 2.56 -0.95
N LEU A 710 38.92 3.33 -1.91
CA LEU A 710 38.00 2.85 -2.95
C LEU A 710 38.67 1.86 -3.92
N ARG A 711 39.91 2.16 -4.35
CA ARG A 711 40.70 1.32 -5.25
C ARG A 711 41.25 0.05 -4.58
N ALA A 712 41.41 0.06 -3.26
CA ALA A 712 41.83 -1.08 -2.44
C ALA A 712 40.69 -2.08 -2.14
N GLN A 713 39.44 -1.79 -2.53
CA GLN A 713 38.32 -2.72 -2.34
C GLN A 713 38.49 -3.99 -3.17
N SER A 714 37.82 -5.06 -2.72
CA SER A 714 37.84 -6.38 -3.35
C SER A 714 36.43 -6.74 -3.85
N ALA A 715 36.16 -6.41 -5.12
CA ALA A 715 34.87 -6.61 -5.78
C ALA A 715 35.06 -6.84 -7.29
N ALA A 716 34.00 -7.17 -8.03
CA ALA A 716 34.10 -7.34 -9.48
C ALA A 716 34.48 -6.02 -10.17
N PRO A 717 35.16 -6.02 -11.34
CA PRO A 717 35.55 -4.79 -12.06
C PRO A 717 34.38 -3.83 -12.38
N GLN A 718 33.16 -4.35 -12.46
CA GLN A 718 31.92 -3.60 -12.66
C GLN A 718 31.42 -2.88 -11.39
N HIS A 719 32.07 -3.07 -10.23
CA HIS A 719 31.61 -2.51 -8.96
C HIS A 719 31.87 -0.99 -8.90
N LEU A 720 30.86 -0.25 -8.43
CA LEU A 720 30.79 1.21 -8.50
C LEU A 720 32.05 1.91 -7.96
N VAL A 721 32.63 1.42 -6.85
CA VAL A 721 33.86 1.96 -6.23
C VAL A 721 35.01 2.23 -7.22
N TYR A 722 35.21 1.38 -8.22
CA TYR A 722 36.26 1.56 -9.22
C TYR A 722 35.91 2.68 -10.22
N HIS A 723 34.65 2.75 -10.65
CA HIS A 723 34.14 3.83 -11.50
C HIS A 723 34.24 5.19 -10.80
N LEU A 724 33.84 5.28 -9.52
CA LEU A 724 34.00 6.51 -8.72
C LEU A 724 35.45 6.94 -8.62
N CYS A 725 36.36 6.00 -8.31
CA CYS A 725 37.79 6.29 -8.17
C CYS A 725 38.36 6.86 -9.48
N ASN A 726 38.02 6.26 -10.62
CA ASN A 726 38.52 6.69 -11.93
C ASN A 726 37.92 8.05 -12.35
N GLY A 727 36.63 8.29 -12.09
CA GLY A 727 35.97 9.58 -12.35
C GLY A 727 36.53 10.72 -11.49
N LEU A 728 36.80 10.46 -10.21
CA LEU A 728 37.46 11.43 -9.31
C LEU A 728 38.92 11.71 -9.74
N GLU A 729 39.66 10.69 -10.21
CA GLU A 729 41.02 10.85 -10.72
C GLU A 729 41.07 11.75 -11.96
N GLN A 730 40.15 11.53 -12.92
CA GLN A 730 40.00 12.40 -14.08
C GLN A 730 39.60 13.82 -13.67
N MET A 731 38.65 13.98 -12.76
CA MET A 731 38.23 15.31 -12.31
C MET A 731 39.34 16.07 -11.58
N MET A 732 40.16 15.38 -10.77
CA MET A 732 41.36 15.96 -10.15
C MET A 732 42.40 16.38 -11.18
N ALA A 733 42.67 15.56 -12.21
CA ALA A 733 43.61 15.90 -13.28
C ALA A 733 43.21 17.19 -14.02
N HIS A 734 41.92 17.36 -14.32
CA HIS A 734 41.37 18.60 -14.93
C HIS A 734 41.22 19.78 -13.94
N SER A 735 41.60 19.60 -12.68
CA SER A 735 41.51 20.63 -11.62
C SER A 735 42.86 21.11 -11.12
N MET A 736 43.94 20.36 -11.36
CA MET A 736 45.31 20.83 -11.17
C MET A 736 45.71 21.77 -12.32
N PRO A 737 46.39 22.90 -12.04
CA PRO A 737 46.98 23.72 -13.10
C PRO A 737 48.16 23.00 -13.75
N THR A 738 48.10 22.79 -15.07
CA THR A 738 49.20 22.17 -15.82
C THR A 738 50.47 23.02 -15.73
N SER A 739 51.51 22.48 -15.11
CA SER A 739 52.80 23.15 -14.89
C SER A 739 53.65 23.17 -16.16
N ALA A 740 53.24 23.97 -17.15
CA ALA A 740 53.90 24.09 -18.44
C ALA A 740 53.85 25.54 -18.97
N GLU A 741 54.81 26.37 -18.56
CA GLU A 741 55.06 27.65 -19.20
C GLU A 741 55.82 27.47 -20.53
N GLY A 742 55.49 28.29 -21.53
CA GLY A 742 56.45 28.76 -22.53
C GLY A 742 56.81 27.83 -23.70
N SER A 743 56.06 27.95 -24.80
CA SER A 743 56.69 28.28 -26.09
C SER A 743 55.68 28.97 -27.02
N ALA A 744 56.18 29.70 -28.02
CA ALA A 744 55.38 30.50 -28.96
C ALA A 744 55.62 30.07 -30.41
N MET A 745 54.72 30.49 -31.31
CA MET A 745 54.70 30.20 -32.77
C MET A 745 54.37 28.73 -33.11
N ALA A 746 53.78 28.39 -34.26
CA ALA A 746 53.39 29.20 -35.43
C ALA A 746 52.03 28.75 -36.02
N THR A 747 51.39 29.61 -36.82
CA THR A 747 50.30 29.21 -37.72
C THR A 747 50.83 28.72 -39.07
N PRO A 748 50.04 27.92 -39.79
CA PRO A 748 49.82 28.21 -41.22
C PRO A 748 48.32 28.19 -41.61
N ARG A 749 48.05 28.60 -42.86
CA ARG A 749 46.69 28.80 -43.42
C ARG A 749 46.15 27.57 -44.17
N MET A 750 44.84 27.38 -44.05
CA MET A 750 43.83 27.05 -45.09
C MET A 750 44.14 26.00 -46.19
N THR A 751 43.16 25.13 -46.41
CA THR A 751 42.66 24.86 -47.77
C THR A 751 41.17 24.51 -47.71
N GLU A 752 40.40 24.82 -48.76
CA GLU A 752 38.94 24.64 -48.81
C GLU A 752 38.58 23.28 -49.45
N GLY A 753 37.41 22.72 -49.09
CA GLY A 753 36.93 21.45 -49.64
C GLY A 753 35.46 21.18 -49.31
N THR A 754 34.55 21.51 -50.23
CA THR A 754 33.10 21.54 -49.98
C THR A 754 32.40 20.23 -50.33
N THR A 755 31.56 19.69 -49.43
CA THR A 755 30.24 19.09 -49.73
C THR A 755 29.46 18.83 -48.44
N ALA A 756 28.14 18.66 -48.52
CA ALA A 756 27.25 18.67 -47.35
C ALA A 756 26.41 17.39 -47.20
N GLY A 757 26.10 17.03 -45.95
CA GLY A 757 25.14 16.00 -45.57
C GLY A 757 24.91 16.03 -44.06
N PRO A 758 23.69 16.27 -43.54
CA PRO A 758 23.48 16.47 -42.11
C PRO A 758 23.45 15.14 -41.36
N THR A 759 24.37 14.99 -40.40
CA THR A 759 24.32 13.94 -39.36
C THR A 759 24.50 14.60 -38.00
N THR A 760 23.41 14.74 -37.24
CA THR A 760 23.38 15.46 -35.97
C THR A 760 23.72 14.55 -34.80
N SER A 761 25.01 14.31 -34.57
CA SER A 761 25.52 13.88 -33.26
C SER A 761 25.61 15.09 -32.33
N PRO A 762 25.12 15.02 -31.08
CA PRO A 762 25.19 16.13 -30.13
C PRO A 762 26.60 16.26 -29.54
N GLU A 763 27.49 16.97 -30.24
CA GLU A 763 28.70 17.52 -29.62
C GLU A 763 28.28 18.60 -28.60
N PHE A 764 28.66 18.42 -27.33
CA PHE A 764 28.46 19.45 -26.31
C PHE A 764 29.50 20.55 -26.51
N ASP A 765 29.11 21.66 -27.14
CA ASP A 765 29.90 22.88 -27.21
C ASP A 765 30.01 23.50 -25.81
N VAL A 766 31.11 23.19 -25.11
CA VAL A 766 31.44 23.78 -23.80
C VAL A 766 32.11 25.14 -23.98
N SER A 767 31.43 26.05 -24.69
CA SER A 767 31.84 27.45 -24.82
C SER A 767 30.66 28.42 -24.80
N SER A 768 30.89 29.60 -24.19
CA SER A 768 30.01 30.79 -24.23
C SER A 768 28.72 30.88 -23.39
N SER A 769 28.44 30.00 -22.41
CA SER A 769 27.47 30.33 -21.34
C SER A 769 28.11 31.09 -20.18
N MET A 770 27.58 32.26 -19.80
CA MET A 770 28.15 33.13 -18.76
C MET A 770 28.21 32.46 -17.37
N ALA A 771 29.24 32.80 -16.58
CA ALA A 771 29.56 32.11 -15.33
C ALA A 771 28.57 32.42 -14.18
N SER A 772 27.99 31.35 -13.63
CA SER A 772 27.36 31.32 -12.30
C SER A 772 27.95 30.15 -11.52
N ILE A 773 27.89 30.21 -10.19
CA ILE A 773 28.31 29.09 -9.33
C ILE A 773 27.35 27.90 -9.49
N ASP A 774 26.09 28.13 -9.89
CA ASP A 774 25.15 27.06 -10.26
C ASP A 774 25.70 26.13 -11.35
N SER A 775 26.35 26.65 -12.40
CA SER A 775 26.88 25.78 -13.47
C SER A 775 28.01 24.86 -12.96
N MET A 776 28.69 25.23 -11.87
CA MET A 776 29.63 24.34 -11.18
C MET A 776 28.94 23.16 -10.49
N PHE A 777 27.65 23.26 -10.15
CA PHE A 777 26.86 22.22 -9.50
C PHE A 777 25.91 21.45 -10.44
N MET A 778 25.73 21.91 -11.68
CA MET A 778 24.88 21.24 -12.69
C MET A 778 25.47 19.96 -13.28
N ALA A 779 26.78 19.72 -13.16
CA ALA A 779 27.39 18.44 -13.53
C ALA A 779 26.92 17.33 -12.57
N ASN A 780 26.14 16.38 -13.10
CA ASN A 780 25.49 15.34 -12.32
C ASN A 780 26.52 14.29 -11.87
N PRO A 781 26.63 13.98 -10.56
CA PRO A 781 27.53 12.92 -10.09
C PRO A 781 27.29 11.56 -10.78
N PHE A 782 26.11 11.30 -11.33
CA PHE A 782 25.78 10.08 -12.05
C PHE A 782 26.31 10.01 -13.49
N ASP A 783 26.83 11.11 -14.04
CA ASP A 783 27.54 11.06 -15.33
C ASP A 783 28.85 10.24 -15.21
N LEU A 784 29.36 10.09 -13.97
CA LEU A 784 30.49 9.21 -13.61
C LEU A 784 30.08 7.77 -13.27
N ILE A 785 28.78 7.45 -13.32
CA ILE A 785 28.17 6.22 -12.75
C ILE A 785 27.52 5.34 -13.85
N GLN A 786 27.52 5.79 -15.11
CA GLN A 786 27.03 4.98 -16.22
C GLN A 786 27.91 3.74 -16.42
N TYR A 787 27.29 2.57 -16.41
CA TYR A 787 27.91 1.34 -16.90
C TYR A 787 28.08 1.46 -18.42
N PRO A 788 29.24 1.09 -18.99
CA PRO A 788 29.36 0.96 -20.44
C PRO A 788 28.31 -0.03 -20.96
N ALA A 789 27.48 0.40 -21.91
CA ALA A 789 26.79 -0.54 -22.77
C ALA A 789 27.85 -1.21 -23.65
N ASP A 790 27.98 -2.54 -23.59
CA ASP A 790 28.89 -3.33 -24.42
C ASP A 790 28.42 -3.31 -25.90
N GLY A 791 28.58 -2.15 -26.56
CA GLY A 791 28.22 -1.87 -27.94
C GLY A 791 29.40 -1.57 -28.85
N GLN A 792 30.63 -1.55 -28.32
CA GLN A 792 31.88 -1.54 -29.10
C GLN A 792 32.50 -2.94 -29.14
N ALA A 793 31.74 -3.90 -29.67
CA ALA A 793 32.32 -5.05 -30.33
C ALA A 793 32.79 -4.66 -31.75
N GLU A 794 33.74 -5.41 -32.30
CA GLU A 794 34.46 -5.04 -33.53
C GLU A 794 33.56 -5.04 -34.78
N SER A 795 34.00 -4.33 -35.83
CA SER A 795 33.24 -4.11 -37.06
C SER A 795 33.04 -5.39 -37.88
N GLY A 796 31.90 -6.07 -37.69
CA GLY A 796 31.59 -7.35 -38.37
C GLY A 796 30.11 -7.59 -38.67
N MET A 797 29.67 -7.18 -39.86
CA MET A 797 28.47 -7.68 -40.59
C MET A 797 27.09 -7.63 -39.91
N GLY A 798 26.37 -6.55 -40.25
CA GLY A 798 24.94 -6.30 -40.10
C GLY A 798 23.94 -7.45 -39.91
N ASN A 799 23.07 -7.25 -38.93
CA ASN A 799 21.63 -7.03 -39.17
C ASN A 799 21.04 -6.20 -38.02
N GLY A 800 20.25 -5.17 -38.34
CA GLY A 800 19.61 -4.32 -37.33
C GLY A 800 18.39 -5.00 -36.71
N PHE A 801 18.29 -4.98 -35.38
CA PHE A 801 17.05 -5.31 -34.68
C PHE A 801 16.16 -4.05 -34.64
N ASP A 802 15.11 -4.07 -35.46
CA ASP A 802 14.12 -2.99 -35.55
C ASP A 802 13.04 -3.16 -34.46
N TRP A 803 12.85 -2.12 -33.65
CA TRP A 803 11.98 -2.13 -32.48
C TRP A 803 10.53 -1.68 -32.77
N GLU A 804 10.23 -1.13 -33.95
CA GLU A 804 8.90 -0.52 -34.21
C GLU A 804 7.84 -1.51 -34.74
N SER A 805 8.20 -2.76 -35.02
CA SER A 805 7.39 -3.67 -35.85
C SER A 805 6.42 -4.63 -35.12
N GLN A 806 6.21 -4.53 -33.80
CA GLN A 806 5.43 -5.53 -33.04
C GLN A 806 4.28 -5.02 -32.14
N PHE A 807 3.86 -3.75 -32.26
CA PHE A 807 2.63 -3.26 -31.63
C PHE A 807 1.58 -2.87 -32.69
N GLY A 808 0.92 -3.90 -33.24
CA GLY A 808 -0.24 -3.73 -34.12
C GLY A 808 -1.56 -3.68 -33.34
N LEU A 809 -1.83 -2.55 -32.66
CA LEU A 809 -3.13 -2.16 -32.10
C LEU A 809 -3.26 -0.63 -32.06
#